data_AF-A0A1Q7C492-F1
#
_entry.id   AF-A0A1Q7C492-F1
#
_cell.length_a   1.000
_cell.length_b   1.000
_cell.length_c   1.000
_cell.angle_alpha   90.00
_cell.angle_beta   90.00
_cell.angle_gamma   90.00
#
_symmetry.space_group_name_H-M   'P 1'
#
loop_
_entity.id
_entity.type
_entity.pdbx_description
1 polymer ?
#
loop_
_entity_poly.entity_id
_entity_poly.type
_entity_poly.pdbx_seq_one_letter_code
_entity_poly.pdbx_strand_id
1 'polypeptide(L)'
;MTDPDAPLRADIRRLGTLLGHTLVRQEGQALLALVEEVRAQVRADPGATAARLTEIDVATGTKLARAFSTYFHLANVTEQVHRARELRRMRAEHGGWLDRAARLISERGVPADEIAAAARRLAIRPVFTAHPTEAARRSILSKLRGVADELDREAASAALYGDGTSNDRRLAELIDLLWQTDELRLERPDPADEARNAVYYLADLYADAAPKVLTELADTLRGLGVETPPTARPLTFGTWIGGDRDGNPYVTPVVTREVMLIQHEHGIRAAEHVLDELINEISVSRRLRGVSLDLSASLAGDLDRLPELAERFRRVNAEEPYRLKTRCVKLKLANTRARLASGTPHVPGRDYRGSADLIADLELMRASLARNAGQLTATGKLAEVIRTISAFGLHLATMDVREHAEAHHAVLAQLYTRVGEVPDYRALSRSDRRDLLARELSGRRPLSTVDVPLTDTGRRTFGVFQTIREAQDRFGPEVIESYIISMTLGVDDVLAAVVLAREAGLVDVHSGQARIGFVPLLETPAELDAGGELLDDLLSLPAYRSLVRARGDLQEVMLGYSDSNKEAGITTSQWSIHKAQRALRDVAAKHGVRLRLFHGRGGTVGRGGGPTHEAILAQPFGTLDGAIKVTEQGEVISDKYTLPVLAKENLELTVAAVLQATLLHTTPRQPASDLERWDAAMDVVSDAAFRAYRGLVEDPDLPAYFWASTPTELLGSLNIGSRPAKRPDSGAGLSGLRAIPWVFGWTQSRQIVPGWFGVGTGLAAAREAGLGEVLADMHQRWQFFQTFLSNVEMMLAKTDLSIATRYVETLVPEDLRHILG
;
A
#
# COMPACT_ATOMS: atom_id res chain seq x y z
N MET A 1 39.83 -7.52 10.15
CA MET A 1 38.51 -6.85 10.14
C MET A 1 37.52 -7.80 10.81
N THR A 2 36.86 -7.36 11.88
CA THR A 2 35.78 -8.12 12.51
C THR A 2 34.63 -8.27 11.52
N ASP A 3 34.13 -9.49 11.38
CA ASP A 3 32.97 -9.79 10.53
C ASP A 3 31.76 -8.93 10.97
N PRO A 4 31.23 -8.04 10.12
CA PRO A 4 30.16 -7.10 10.49
C PRO A 4 28.86 -7.80 10.90
N ASP A 5 28.66 -9.05 10.47
CA ASP A 5 27.48 -9.86 10.77
C ASP A 5 27.67 -10.74 12.03
N ALA A 6 28.82 -10.65 12.70
CA ALA A 6 29.06 -11.38 13.93
C ALA A 6 28.02 -11.08 15.05
N PRO A 7 27.63 -9.81 15.30
CA PRO A 7 26.60 -9.49 16.29
C PRO A 7 25.22 -10.04 15.93
N LEU A 8 24.81 -9.92 14.67
CA LEU A 8 23.54 -10.47 14.16
C LEU A 8 23.48 -11.98 14.39
N ARG A 9 24.52 -12.71 13.99
CA ARG A 9 24.58 -14.16 14.18
C ARG A 9 24.66 -14.56 15.66
N ALA A 10 25.23 -13.72 16.53
CA ALA A 10 25.23 -13.96 17.96
C ALA A 10 23.82 -13.87 18.56
N ASP A 11 23.06 -12.82 18.22
CA ASP A 11 21.67 -12.67 18.68
C ASP A 11 20.76 -13.78 18.13
N ILE A 12 20.90 -14.15 16.85
CA ILE A 12 20.15 -15.28 16.26
C ILE A 12 20.46 -16.59 16.99
N ARG A 13 21.73 -16.85 17.32
CA ARG A 13 22.11 -18.04 18.10
C ARG A 13 21.51 -18.00 19.50
N ARG A 14 21.58 -16.85 20.18
CA ARG A 14 21.03 -16.64 21.52
C ARG A 14 19.52 -16.90 21.55
N LEU A 15 18.75 -16.29 20.66
CA LEU A 15 17.30 -16.53 20.58
C LEU A 15 16.99 -17.98 20.18
N GLY A 16 17.79 -18.59 19.32
CA GLY A 16 17.68 -20.01 18.98
C GLY A 16 17.91 -20.93 20.19
N THR A 17 18.89 -20.62 21.04
CA THR A 17 19.12 -21.33 22.31
C THR A 17 17.94 -21.16 23.27
N LEU A 18 17.42 -19.94 23.41
CA LEU A 18 16.24 -19.69 24.25
C LEU A 18 15.01 -20.45 23.74
N LEU A 19 14.79 -20.49 22.42
CA LEU A 19 13.75 -21.31 21.80
C LEU A 19 13.98 -22.80 22.11
N GLY A 20 15.21 -23.30 22.00
CA GLY A 20 15.54 -24.68 22.38
C GLY A 20 15.17 -24.99 23.84
N HIS A 21 15.50 -24.08 24.77
CA HIS A 21 15.09 -24.22 26.17
C HIS A 21 13.55 -24.21 26.33
N THR A 22 12.84 -23.38 25.56
CA THR A 22 11.37 -23.36 25.51
C THR A 22 10.80 -24.69 25.04
N LEU A 23 11.33 -25.26 23.96
CA LEU A 23 10.90 -26.57 23.45
C LEU A 23 11.12 -27.68 24.49
N VAL A 24 12.26 -27.69 25.18
CA VAL A 24 12.54 -28.67 26.24
C VAL A 24 11.55 -28.52 27.40
N ARG A 25 11.26 -27.29 27.85
CA ARG A 25 10.32 -27.04 28.96
C ARG A 25 8.89 -27.45 28.62
N GLN A 26 8.44 -27.20 27.38
CA GLN A 26 7.03 -27.33 27.01
C GLN A 26 6.69 -28.66 26.32
N GLU A 27 7.63 -29.25 25.58
CA GLU A 27 7.41 -30.44 24.74
C GLU A 27 8.39 -31.59 25.06
N GLY A 28 9.46 -31.32 25.79
CA GLY A 28 10.48 -32.29 26.19
C GLY A 28 11.72 -32.35 25.27
N GLN A 29 12.76 -33.02 25.75
CA GLN A 29 14.07 -33.11 25.07
C GLN A 29 14.01 -33.76 23.68
N ALA A 30 13.08 -34.68 23.46
CA ALA A 30 12.95 -35.43 22.20
C ALA A 30 12.64 -34.51 21.00
N LEU A 31 11.81 -33.48 21.18
CA LEU A 31 11.49 -32.55 20.10
C LEU A 31 12.71 -31.70 19.72
N LEU A 32 13.47 -31.20 20.69
CA LEU A 32 14.69 -30.45 20.40
C LEU A 32 15.72 -31.31 19.66
N ALA A 33 15.91 -32.56 20.11
CA ALA A 33 16.81 -33.50 19.45
C ALA A 33 16.41 -33.74 17.99
N LEU A 34 15.11 -33.89 17.71
CA LEU A 34 14.58 -34.02 16.35
C LEU A 34 14.82 -32.76 15.50
N VAL A 35 14.63 -31.57 16.06
CA VAL A 35 14.91 -30.30 15.37
C VAL A 35 16.39 -30.20 14.98
N GLU A 36 17.29 -30.54 15.91
CA GLU A 36 18.74 -30.53 15.68
C GLU A 36 19.19 -31.59 14.68
N GLU A 37 18.63 -32.80 14.76
CA GLU A 37 18.82 -33.90 13.80
C GLU A 37 18.47 -33.43 12.38
N VAL A 38 17.24 -32.95 12.18
CA VAL A 38 16.76 -32.48 10.87
C VAL A 38 17.60 -31.33 10.35
N ARG A 39 17.95 -30.34 11.20
CA ARG A 39 18.77 -29.19 10.81
C ARG A 39 20.18 -29.61 10.36
N ALA A 40 20.78 -30.58 11.02
CA ALA A 40 22.10 -31.11 10.65
C ALA A 40 22.03 -31.95 9.38
N GLN A 41 21.05 -32.85 9.28
CA GLN A 41 20.89 -33.76 8.14
C GLN A 41 20.54 -33.03 6.84
N VAL A 42 19.72 -31.97 6.86
CA VAL A 42 19.38 -31.20 5.65
C VAL A 42 20.64 -30.66 4.95
N ARG A 43 21.71 -30.37 5.68
CA ARG A 43 22.98 -29.89 5.11
C ARG A 43 23.88 -31.00 4.59
N ALA A 44 23.76 -32.20 5.14
CA ALA A 44 24.64 -33.33 4.86
C ALA A 44 24.04 -34.29 3.83
N ASP A 45 22.76 -34.63 3.99
CA ASP A 45 22.00 -35.54 3.15
C ASP A 45 20.49 -35.16 3.15
N PRO A 46 20.07 -34.32 2.18
CA PRO A 46 18.67 -33.96 2.00
C PRO A 46 17.76 -35.17 1.74
N GLY A 47 18.26 -36.23 1.10
CA GLY A 47 17.51 -37.43 0.74
C GLY A 47 17.18 -38.28 1.97
N ALA A 48 18.17 -38.51 2.83
CA ALA A 48 17.94 -39.17 4.13
C ALA A 48 16.98 -38.37 5.01
N THR A 49 17.09 -37.04 5.02
CA THR A 49 16.12 -36.18 5.72
C THR A 49 14.70 -36.37 5.17
N ALA A 50 14.54 -36.51 3.84
CA ALA A 50 13.25 -36.78 3.20
C ALA A 50 12.57 -38.03 3.79
N ALA A 51 13.31 -39.14 3.76
CA ALA A 51 12.84 -40.43 4.25
C ALA A 51 12.49 -40.35 5.74
N ARG A 52 13.36 -39.69 6.52
CA ARG A 52 13.13 -39.47 7.95
C ARG A 52 11.84 -38.70 8.21
N LEU A 53 11.55 -37.64 7.44
CA LEU A 53 10.32 -36.85 7.59
C LEU A 53 9.06 -37.65 7.24
N THR A 54 9.13 -38.62 6.31
CA THR A 54 8.00 -39.50 5.95
C THR A 54 7.60 -40.43 7.10
N GLU A 55 8.54 -40.79 7.98
CA GLU A 55 8.31 -41.67 9.13
C GLU A 55 7.71 -40.95 10.35
N ILE A 56 7.66 -39.61 10.33
CA ILE A 56 7.17 -38.80 11.46
C ILE A 56 5.65 -38.71 11.40
N ASP A 57 4.99 -38.97 12.54
CA ASP A 57 3.54 -38.81 12.65
C ASP A 57 3.12 -37.33 12.51
N VAL A 58 1.89 -37.07 12.08
CA VAL A 58 1.40 -35.72 11.80
C VAL A 58 1.48 -34.79 13.02
N ALA A 59 1.26 -35.28 14.24
CA ALA A 59 1.30 -34.44 15.44
C ALA A 59 2.73 -33.98 15.73
N THR A 60 3.70 -34.88 15.66
CA THR A 60 5.13 -34.55 15.80
C THR A 60 5.61 -33.68 14.65
N GLY A 61 5.22 -33.98 13.41
CA GLY A 61 5.54 -33.19 12.23
C GLY A 61 5.01 -31.75 12.31
N THR A 62 3.82 -31.56 12.87
CA THR A 62 3.24 -30.24 13.12
C THR A 62 4.08 -29.45 14.14
N LYS A 63 4.50 -30.07 15.24
CA LYS A 63 5.38 -29.43 16.24
C LYS A 63 6.74 -29.09 15.64
N LEU A 64 7.31 -29.97 14.82
CA LEU A 64 8.56 -29.74 14.12
C LEU A 64 8.46 -28.54 13.16
N ALA A 65 7.40 -28.47 12.35
CA ALA A 65 7.14 -27.36 11.46
C ALA A 65 6.98 -26.03 12.22
N ARG A 66 6.24 -26.04 13.35
CA ARG A 66 6.12 -24.87 14.23
C ARG A 66 7.46 -24.44 14.82
N ALA A 67 8.32 -25.38 15.23
CA ALA A 67 9.64 -25.05 15.76
C ALA A 67 10.51 -24.30 14.72
N PHE A 68 10.50 -24.76 13.46
CA PHE A 68 11.17 -24.04 12.37
C PHE A 68 10.52 -22.69 12.06
N SER A 69 9.19 -22.62 12.01
CA SER A 69 8.43 -21.36 11.82
C SER A 69 8.82 -20.31 12.87
N THR A 70 8.75 -20.68 14.16
CA THR A 70 9.12 -19.81 15.28
C THR A 70 10.61 -19.40 15.20
N TYR A 71 11.51 -20.31 14.82
CA TYR A 71 12.92 -19.97 14.60
C TYR A 71 13.09 -18.91 13.50
N PHE A 72 12.42 -19.05 12.36
CA PHE A 72 12.47 -18.07 11.28
C PHE A 72 11.86 -16.72 11.67
N HIS A 73 10.76 -16.71 12.44
CA HIS A 73 10.21 -15.48 12.99
C HIS A 73 11.23 -14.75 13.88
N LEU A 74 11.94 -15.48 14.76
CA LEU A 74 12.98 -14.92 15.63
C LEU A 74 14.21 -14.45 14.83
N ALA A 75 14.61 -15.18 13.78
CA ALA A 75 15.69 -14.78 12.89
C ALA A 75 15.35 -13.48 12.15
N ASN A 76 14.17 -13.40 11.54
CA ASN A 76 13.72 -12.24 10.77
C ASN A 76 13.60 -10.99 11.65
N VAL A 77 12.99 -11.10 12.84
CA VAL A 77 12.88 -9.93 13.72
C VAL A 77 14.24 -9.45 14.23
N THR A 78 15.20 -10.38 14.42
CA THR A 78 16.57 -10.02 14.79
C THR A 78 17.27 -9.30 13.64
N GLU A 79 17.15 -9.81 12.42
CA GLU A 79 17.66 -9.14 11.22
C GLU A 79 17.09 -7.72 11.09
N GLN A 80 15.77 -7.56 11.27
CA GLN A 80 15.11 -6.25 11.26
C GLN A 80 15.68 -5.29 12.31
N VAL A 81 15.96 -5.76 13.53
CA VAL A 81 16.59 -4.94 14.58
C VAL A 81 18.00 -4.52 14.19
N HIS A 82 18.83 -5.43 13.68
CA HIS A 82 20.20 -5.10 13.25
C HIS A 82 20.20 -4.16 12.06
N ARG A 83 19.32 -4.36 11.09
CA ARG A 83 19.09 -3.43 9.97
C ARG A 83 18.68 -2.05 10.48
N ALA A 84 17.77 -1.96 11.44
CA ALA A 84 17.37 -0.69 12.06
C ALA A 84 18.56 0.01 12.76
N ARG A 85 19.43 -0.74 13.44
CA ARG A 85 20.65 -0.20 14.05
C ARG A 85 21.62 0.34 13.00
N GLU A 86 21.83 -0.40 11.91
CA GLU A 86 22.68 0.04 10.81
C GLU A 86 22.13 1.32 10.15
N LEU A 87 20.84 1.38 9.87
CA LEU A 87 20.20 2.58 9.32
C LEU A 87 20.39 3.80 10.22
N ARG A 88 20.28 3.65 11.54
CA ARG A 88 20.58 4.74 12.49
C ARG A 88 22.04 5.20 12.40
N ARG A 89 23.01 4.28 12.28
CA ARG A 89 24.44 4.65 12.09
C ARG A 89 24.63 5.40 10.78
N MET A 90 24.13 4.84 9.68
CA MET A 90 24.22 5.45 8.35
C MET A 90 23.61 6.86 8.33
N ARG A 91 22.48 7.04 9.00
CA ARG A 91 21.82 8.34 9.15
C ARG A 91 22.63 9.33 9.97
N ALA A 92 23.29 8.89 11.03
CA ALA A 92 24.17 9.75 11.83
C ALA A 92 25.41 10.23 11.05
N GLU A 93 25.94 9.39 10.14
CA GLU A 93 27.11 9.70 9.33
C GLU A 93 26.78 10.51 8.07
N HIS A 94 25.70 10.16 7.35
CA HIS A 94 25.40 10.66 6.01
C HIS A 94 24.13 11.52 5.92
N GLY A 95 23.37 11.65 7.02
CA GLY A 95 22.03 12.23 7.02
C GLY A 95 20.96 11.29 6.47
N GLY A 96 19.69 11.71 6.59
CA GLY A 96 18.53 11.00 6.05
C GLY A 96 18.40 11.06 4.53
N TRP A 97 17.34 10.44 4.01
CA TRP A 97 17.04 10.48 2.56
C TRP A 97 16.62 11.88 2.11
N LEU A 98 15.87 12.60 2.94
CA LEU A 98 15.46 13.96 2.65
C LEU A 98 16.65 14.92 2.63
N ASP A 99 17.62 14.74 3.54
CA ASP A 99 18.87 15.52 3.54
C ASP A 99 19.66 15.31 2.23
N ARG A 100 19.75 14.05 1.77
CA ARG A 100 20.39 13.73 0.49
C ARG A 100 19.66 14.37 -0.70
N ALA A 101 18.33 14.28 -0.72
CA ALA A 101 17.53 14.90 -1.77
C ALA A 101 17.72 16.42 -1.79
N ALA A 102 17.70 17.08 -0.63
CA ALA A 102 17.90 18.54 -0.53
C ALA A 102 19.29 18.98 -0.99
N ARG A 103 20.35 18.25 -0.62
CA ARG A 103 21.70 18.52 -1.14
C ARG A 103 21.73 18.45 -2.66
N LEU A 104 21.18 17.38 -3.24
CA LEU A 104 21.14 17.21 -4.69
C LEU A 104 20.31 18.30 -5.40
N ILE A 105 19.16 18.68 -4.83
CA ILE A 105 18.32 19.77 -5.35
C ILE A 105 19.08 21.10 -5.32
N SER A 106 19.79 21.37 -4.22
CA SER A 106 20.61 22.58 -4.05
C SER A 106 21.79 22.62 -5.03
N GLU A 107 22.51 21.50 -5.19
CA GLU A 107 23.63 21.35 -6.13
C GLU A 107 23.20 21.57 -7.59
N ARG A 108 21.95 21.22 -7.92
CA ARG A 108 21.35 21.44 -9.24
C ARG A 108 20.81 22.86 -9.45
N GLY A 109 20.81 23.70 -8.41
CA GLY A 109 20.41 25.10 -8.50
C GLY A 109 18.93 25.30 -8.82
N VAL A 110 18.05 24.40 -8.36
CA VAL A 110 16.61 24.50 -8.63
C VAL A 110 16.02 25.77 -7.98
N PRO A 111 15.31 26.63 -8.73
CA PRO A 111 14.70 27.84 -8.19
C PRO A 111 13.64 27.58 -7.10
N ALA A 112 13.56 28.48 -6.12
CA ALA A 112 12.65 28.33 -4.97
C ALA A 112 11.16 28.34 -5.37
N ASP A 113 10.78 29.03 -6.45
CA ASP A 113 9.43 29.05 -6.99
C ASP A 113 9.03 27.71 -7.62
N GLU A 114 9.96 27.03 -8.30
CA GLU A 114 9.77 25.66 -8.80
C GLU A 114 9.62 24.67 -7.63
N ILE A 115 10.45 24.79 -6.60
CA ILE A 115 10.35 23.98 -5.37
C ILE A 115 9.01 24.23 -4.68
N ALA A 116 8.57 25.49 -4.58
CA ALA A 116 7.29 25.83 -3.98
C ALA A 116 6.11 25.28 -4.79
N ALA A 117 6.21 25.29 -6.12
CA ALA A 117 5.22 24.68 -7.00
C ALA A 117 5.18 23.16 -6.81
N ALA A 118 6.33 22.49 -6.66
CA ALA A 118 6.40 21.05 -6.43
C ALA A 118 5.82 20.68 -5.07
N ALA A 119 6.21 21.40 -4.01
CA ALA A 119 5.71 21.20 -2.65
C ALA A 119 4.18 21.28 -2.57
N ARG A 120 3.54 22.21 -3.31
CA ARG A 120 2.07 22.36 -3.35
C ARG A 120 1.35 21.18 -4.00
N ARG A 121 2.01 20.45 -4.91
CA ARG A 121 1.41 19.34 -5.67
C ARG A 121 1.84 17.95 -5.20
N LEU A 122 2.80 17.87 -4.26
CA LEU A 122 3.16 16.61 -3.62
C LEU A 122 1.90 15.93 -3.05
N ALA A 123 1.71 14.67 -3.44
CA ALA A 123 0.60 13.83 -3.03
C ALA A 123 1.02 12.37 -3.14
N ILE A 124 1.86 11.93 -2.20
CA ILE A 124 2.28 10.54 -2.04
C ILE A 124 1.21 9.80 -1.25
N ARG A 125 0.77 8.63 -1.74
CA ARG A 125 -0.20 7.80 -1.02
C ARG A 125 0.16 6.30 -1.10
N PRO A 126 0.80 5.74 -0.04
CA PRO A 126 0.88 4.30 0.15
C PRO A 126 -0.51 3.73 0.44
N VAL A 127 -0.92 2.70 -0.31
CA VAL A 127 -2.25 2.09 -0.25
C VAL A 127 -2.16 0.69 0.34
N PHE A 128 -2.61 0.54 1.58
CA PHE A 128 -2.60 -0.71 2.33
C PHE A 128 -3.62 -1.69 1.78
N THR A 129 -3.24 -2.96 1.71
CA THR A 129 -4.10 -4.00 1.16
C THR A 129 -4.19 -5.20 2.09
N ALA A 130 -5.27 -5.98 1.97
CA ALA A 130 -5.47 -7.18 2.78
C ALA A 130 -4.31 -8.15 2.57
N HIS A 131 -3.92 -8.84 3.64
CA HIS A 131 -2.75 -9.70 3.67
C HIS A 131 -3.09 -11.11 3.15
N PRO A 132 -2.67 -11.53 1.93
CA PRO A 132 -3.14 -12.77 1.33
C PRO A 132 -2.34 -14.02 1.78
N THR A 133 -1.22 -13.84 2.49
CA THR A 133 -0.25 -14.90 2.82
C THR A 133 0.27 -14.91 4.27
N GLU A 134 -0.05 -13.92 5.12
CA GLU A 134 0.44 -13.89 6.51
C GLU A 134 -0.51 -14.68 7.38
N ALA A 135 -0.05 -15.88 7.72
CA ALA A 135 -0.69 -16.71 8.72
C ALA A 135 -0.63 -16.03 10.10
N ALA A 136 0.47 -15.32 10.41
CA ALA A 136 0.73 -14.79 11.74
C ALA A 136 -0.35 -13.79 12.19
N ARG A 137 -1.00 -14.11 13.30
CA ARG A 137 -1.99 -13.25 13.95
C ARG A 137 -1.33 -12.02 14.56
N ARG A 138 -2.11 -10.95 14.80
CA ARG A 138 -1.67 -9.77 15.56
C ARG A 138 -0.96 -10.14 16.86
N SER A 139 -1.45 -11.16 17.57
CA SER A 139 -0.85 -11.63 18.82
C SER A 139 0.58 -12.16 18.67
N ILE A 140 0.95 -12.68 17.49
CA ILE A 140 2.33 -13.09 17.16
C ILE A 140 3.17 -11.84 16.88
N LEU A 141 2.68 -10.95 16.02
CA LEU A 141 3.36 -9.70 15.67
C LEU A 141 3.68 -8.84 16.91
N SER A 142 2.74 -8.71 17.85
CA SER A 142 2.97 -7.98 19.11
C SER A 142 4.06 -8.62 19.99
N LYS A 143 4.21 -9.95 19.95
CA LYS A 143 5.28 -10.64 20.70
C LYS A 143 6.63 -10.47 20.02
N LEU A 144 6.69 -10.58 18.70
CA LEU A 144 7.88 -10.29 17.91
C LEU A 144 8.32 -8.84 18.10
N ARG A 145 7.38 -7.90 18.11
CA ARG A 145 7.64 -6.50 18.47
C ARG A 145 8.27 -6.38 19.86
N GLY A 146 7.74 -7.08 20.86
CA GLY A 146 8.32 -7.14 22.20
C GLY A 146 9.75 -7.69 22.24
N VAL A 147 10.05 -8.71 21.43
CA VAL A 147 11.42 -9.24 21.28
C VAL A 147 12.34 -8.18 20.67
N ALA A 148 11.87 -7.47 19.63
CA ALA A 148 12.62 -6.40 18.99
C ALA A 148 12.94 -5.25 19.95
N ASP A 149 11.94 -4.80 20.71
CA ASP A 149 12.07 -3.73 21.71
C ASP A 149 13.08 -4.10 22.79
N GLU A 150 13.07 -5.36 23.22
CA GLU A 150 14.00 -5.87 24.23
C GLU A 150 15.44 -5.87 23.72
N LEU A 151 15.69 -6.39 22.51
CA LEU A 151 17.01 -6.35 21.87
C LEU A 151 17.50 -4.91 21.67
N ASP A 152 16.63 -4.00 21.23
CA ASP A 152 17.01 -2.59 21.01
C ASP A 152 17.34 -1.89 22.34
N ARG A 153 16.57 -2.16 23.39
CA ARG A 153 16.80 -1.62 24.73
C ARG A 153 18.12 -2.11 25.33
N GLU A 154 18.47 -3.38 25.15
CA GLU A 154 19.76 -3.92 25.60
C GLU A 154 20.93 -3.21 24.90
N ALA A 155 20.85 -3.02 23.58
CA ALA A 155 21.89 -2.30 22.84
C ALA A 155 22.01 -0.82 23.26
N ALA A 156 20.88 -0.15 23.50
CA ALA A 156 20.87 1.22 24.02
C ALA A 156 21.50 1.30 25.42
N SER A 157 21.19 0.33 26.30
CA SER A 157 21.80 0.23 27.63
C SER A 157 23.29 -0.02 27.55
N ALA A 158 23.73 -0.91 26.65
CA ALA A 158 25.15 -1.22 26.45
C ALA A 158 25.94 0.01 26.00
N ALA A 159 25.36 0.82 25.11
CA ALA A 159 25.96 2.07 24.65
C ALA A 159 26.09 3.13 25.77
N LEU A 160 25.20 3.13 26.76
CA LEU A 160 25.20 4.12 27.85
C LEU A 160 26.03 3.69 29.06
N TYR A 161 26.02 2.40 29.41
CA TYR A 161 26.55 1.90 30.69
C TYR A 161 27.69 0.88 30.54
N GLY A 162 28.10 0.55 29.31
CA GLY A 162 28.98 -0.59 29.02
C GLY A 162 28.20 -1.92 29.01
N ASP A 163 28.88 -3.06 28.86
CA ASP A 163 28.22 -4.38 28.80
C ASP A 163 27.29 -4.60 30.00
N GLY A 164 25.98 -4.41 29.75
CA GLY A 164 24.92 -4.62 30.72
C GLY A 164 24.54 -6.09 30.82
N THR A 165 23.91 -6.48 31.92
CA THR A 165 23.33 -7.81 32.07
C THR A 165 22.24 -8.03 31.02
N SER A 166 22.49 -8.95 30.09
CA SER A 166 21.50 -9.57 29.20
C SER A 166 20.22 -9.93 29.98
N ASN A 167 19.06 -9.48 29.51
CA ASN A 167 17.76 -9.80 30.11
C ASN A 167 17.14 -11.01 29.39
N ASP A 168 17.88 -12.12 29.40
CA ASP A 168 17.43 -13.40 28.85
C ASP A 168 16.10 -13.87 29.44
N ARG A 169 15.80 -13.48 30.69
CA ARG A 169 14.53 -13.80 31.33
C ARG A 169 13.35 -13.23 30.54
N ARG A 170 13.38 -11.94 30.19
CA ARG A 170 12.26 -11.33 29.48
C ARG A 170 12.12 -11.88 28.06
N LEU A 171 13.24 -12.11 27.36
CA LEU A 171 13.23 -12.75 26.05
C LEU A 171 12.67 -14.17 26.12
N ALA A 172 13.07 -14.97 27.11
CA ALA A 172 12.55 -16.32 27.32
C ALA A 172 11.04 -16.33 27.61
N GLU A 173 10.54 -15.39 28.42
CA GLU A 173 9.10 -15.22 28.67
C GLU A 173 8.33 -14.93 27.37
N LEU A 174 8.86 -14.05 26.52
CA LEU A 174 8.25 -13.71 25.23
C LEU A 174 8.27 -14.89 24.25
N ILE A 175 9.37 -15.65 24.20
CA ILE A 175 9.50 -16.85 23.36
C ILE A 175 8.58 -17.97 23.85
N ASP A 176 8.43 -18.15 25.16
CA ASP A 176 7.46 -19.09 25.74
C ASP A 176 6.03 -18.73 25.33
N LEU A 177 5.67 -17.45 25.44
CA LEU A 177 4.37 -16.96 25.01
C LEU A 177 4.18 -17.08 23.49
N LEU A 178 5.24 -16.92 22.71
CA LEU A 178 5.21 -17.09 21.26
C LEU A 178 4.87 -18.55 20.92
N TRP A 179 5.53 -19.52 21.55
CA TRP A 179 5.25 -20.95 21.38
C TRP A 179 3.83 -21.35 21.82
N GLN A 180 3.31 -20.73 22.89
CA GLN A 180 1.96 -21.01 23.41
C GLN A 180 0.85 -20.31 22.62
N THR A 181 1.20 -19.35 21.76
CA THR A 181 0.21 -18.64 20.95
C THR A 181 -0.04 -19.41 19.66
N ASP A 182 -1.31 -19.66 19.37
CA ASP A 182 -1.68 -20.23 18.08
C ASP A 182 -1.36 -19.26 16.94
N GLU A 183 -0.50 -19.72 16.01
CA GLU A 183 -0.09 -18.98 14.82
C GLU A 183 -1.19 -19.01 13.76
N LEU A 184 -2.01 -20.07 13.72
CA LEU A 184 -2.99 -20.30 12.67
C LEU A 184 -4.36 -19.71 13.02
N ARG A 185 -5.14 -19.44 11.98
CA ARG A 185 -6.55 -19.06 12.11
C ARG A 185 -7.42 -20.29 11.93
N LEU A 186 -8.25 -20.60 12.92
CA LEU A 186 -9.20 -21.72 12.85
C LEU A 186 -10.29 -21.46 11.81
N GLU A 187 -10.68 -20.20 11.62
CA GLU A 187 -11.70 -19.77 10.68
C GLU A 187 -11.12 -18.79 9.65
N ARG A 188 -11.72 -18.76 8.46
CA ARG A 188 -11.36 -17.79 7.42
C ARG A 188 -11.67 -16.38 7.94
N PRO A 189 -10.72 -15.43 7.87
CA PRO A 189 -10.98 -14.07 8.32
C PRO A 189 -12.06 -13.42 7.46
N ASP A 190 -12.92 -12.65 8.11
CA ASP A 190 -13.80 -11.72 7.40
C ASP A 190 -13.03 -10.44 7.01
N PRO A 191 -13.56 -9.62 6.10
CA PRO A 191 -12.91 -8.36 5.72
C PRO A 191 -12.75 -7.36 6.88
N ALA A 192 -13.56 -7.46 7.95
CA ALA A 192 -13.46 -6.58 9.11
C ALA A 192 -12.22 -6.92 9.97
N ASP A 193 -11.89 -8.20 10.11
CA ASP A 193 -10.65 -8.65 10.75
C ASP A 193 -9.41 -8.23 9.96
N GLU A 194 -9.47 -8.29 8.63
CA GLU A 194 -8.41 -7.74 7.78
C GLU A 194 -8.23 -6.24 8.01
N ALA A 195 -9.34 -5.49 8.18
CA ALA A 195 -9.28 -4.06 8.45
C ALA A 195 -8.63 -3.76 9.81
N ARG A 196 -8.96 -4.51 10.86
CA ARG A 196 -8.35 -4.35 12.20
C ARG A 196 -6.84 -4.56 12.18
N ASN A 197 -6.34 -5.45 11.33
CA ASN A 197 -4.90 -5.66 11.16
C ASN A 197 -4.22 -4.48 10.47
N ALA A 198 -4.81 -3.90 9.42
CA ALA A 198 -4.24 -2.70 8.78
C ALA A 198 -4.26 -1.48 9.72
N VAL A 199 -5.34 -1.32 10.49
CA VAL A 199 -5.47 -0.26 11.50
C VAL A 199 -4.35 -0.32 12.53
N TYR A 200 -3.86 -1.51 12.90
CA TYR A 200 -2.73 -1.65 13.81
C TYR A 200 -1.48 -0.92 13.28
N TYR A 201 -1.08 -1.18 12.03
CA TYR A 201 0.07 -0.51 11.42
C TYR A 201 -0.16 0.98 11.17
N LEU A 202 -1.36 1.37 10.73
CA LEU A 202 -1.70 2.77 10.49
C LEU A 202 -1.69 3.59 11.78
N ALA A 203 -2.14 3.01 12.90
CA ALA A 203 -2.09 3.65 14.21
C ALA A 203 -0.65 3.83 14.71
N ASP A 204 0.22 2.83 14.51
CA ASP A 204 1.64 2.93 14.86
C ASP A 204 2.37 3.99 13.99
N LEU A 205 2.03 4.04 12.70
CA LEU A 205 2.52 5.09 11.78
C LEU A 205 2.07 6.48 12.20
N TYR A 206 0.80 6.63 12.60
CA TYR A 206 0.23 7.87 13.10
C TYR A 206 0.95 8.36 14.35
N ALA A 207 1.29 7.44 15.27
CA ALA A 207 1.89 7.77 16.55
C ALA A 207 3.37 8.17 16.47
N ASP A 208 4.14 7.63 15.53
CA ASP A 208 5.61 7.79 15.53
C ASP A 208 6.22 8.20 14.18
N ALA A 209 6.13 7.34 13.17
CA ALA A 209 6.93 7.49 11.95
C ALA A 209 6.45 8.66 11.07
N ALA A 210 5.15 8.79 10.84
CA ALA A 210 4.60 9.80 9.95
C ALA A 210 4.75 11.25 10.47
N PRO A 211 4.49 11.56 11.77
CA PRO A 211 4.76 12.89 12.32
C PRO A 211 6.21 13.34 12.08
N LYS A 212 7.18 12.44 12.30
CA LYS A 212 8.61 12.73 12.11
C LYS A 212 8.95 13.02 10.65
N VAL A 213 8.49 12.18 9.71
CA VAL A 213 8.77 12.37 8.28
C VAL A 213 8.11 13.64 7.75
N LEU A 214 6.89 13.96 8.17
CA LEU A 214 6.19 15.19 7.76
C LEU A 214 6.89 16.45 8.29
N THR A 215 7.38 16.41 9.53
CA THR A 215 8.15 17.51 10.12
C THR A 215 9.51 17.66 9.42
N GLU A 216 10.25 16.57 9.22
CA GLU A 216 11.52 16.58 8.49
C GLU A 216 11.36 17.08 7.04
N LEU A 217 10.29 16.70 6.34
CA LEU A 217 9.99 17.22 5.00
C LEU A 217 9.74 18.73 5.03
N ALA A 218 8.96 19.23 6.00
CA ALA A 218 8.70 20.66 6.13
C ALA A 218 9.99 21.45 6.44
N ASP A 219 10.86 20.91 7.28
CA ASP A 219 12.15 21.51 7.60
C ASP A 219 13.11 21.47 6.40
N THR A 220 13.10 20.37 5.64
CA THR A 220 13.85 20.21 4.39
C THR A 220 13.44 21.26 3.37
N LEU A 221 12.14 21.42 3.14
CA LEU A 221 11.62 22.44 2.21
C LEU A 221 11.93 23.86 2.69
N ARG A 222 11.86 24.11 4.00
CA ARG A 222 12.29 25.40 4.59
C ARG A 222 13.76 25.68 4.33
N GLY A 223 14.62 24.68 4.49
CA GLY A 223 16.06 24.76 4.17
C GLY A 223 16.31 25.08 2.69
N LEU A 224 15.40 24.67 1.81
CA LEU A 224 15.39 25.01 0.38
C LEU A 224 14.68 26.35 0.06
N GLY A 225 14.30 27.14 1.08
CA GLY A 225 13.69 28.46 0.92
C GLY A 225 12.16 28.46 0.75
N VAL A 226 11.48 27.34 1.04
CA VAL A 226 10.04 27.18 0.84
C VAL A 226 9.34 26.83 2.16
N GLU A 227 8.42 27.69 2.59
CA GLU A 227 7.54 27.37 3.73
C GLU A 227 6.27 26.65 3.27
N THR A 228 5.93 25.55 3.95
CA THR A 228 4.70 24.79 3.71
C THR A 228 3.74 24.93 4.89
N PRO A 229 2.43 25.17 4.63
CA PRO A 229 1.45 25.22 5.70
C PRO A 229 1.34 23.84 6.39
N PRO A 230 1.10 23.77 7.71
CA PRO A 230 0.89 22.51 8.42
C PRO A 230 -0.32 21.71 7.91
N THR A 231 -1.23 22.36 7.20
CA THR A 231 -2.40 21.76 6.56
C THR A 231 -2.13 21.13 5.20
N ALA A 232 -0.91 21.27 4.66
CA ALA A 232 -0.50 20.58 3.45
C ALA A 232 -0.54 19.06 3.63
N ARG A 233 -0.85 18.33 2.56
CA ARG A 233 -1.00 16.87 2.57
C ARG A 233 -0.03 16.16 1.62
N PRO A 234 1.30 16.37 1.76
CA PRO A 234 2.29 15.77 0.87
C PRO A 234 2.33 14.25 0.97
N LEU A 235 1.96 13.69 2.13
CA LEU A 235 1.85 12.27 2.40
C LEU A 235 0.47 11.99 3.01
N THR A 236 -0.26 11.06 2.42
CA THR A 236 -1.54 10.54 2.93
C THR A 236 -1.54 9.01 2.86
N PHE A 237 -2.51 8.35 3.48
CA PHE A 237 -2.58 6.89 3.48
C PHE A 237 -3.85 6.41 2.81
N GLY A 238 -3.77 5.30 2.07
CA GLY A 238 -4.90 4.68 1.40
C GLY A 238 -5.14 3.25 1.89
N THR A 239 -6.32 2.70 1.62
CA THR A 239 -6.62 1.28 1.89
C THR A 239 -7.58 0.70 0.85
N TRP A 240 -7.38 -0.58 0.51
CA TRP A 240 -8.34 -1.38 -0.28
C TRP A 240 -9.26 -2.24 0.59
N ILE A 241 -8.93 -2.41 1.87
CA ILE A 241 -9.66 -3.33 2.73
C ILE A 241 -11.06 -2.80 2.98
N GLY A 242 -12.08 -3.60 2.66
CA GLY A 242 -13.49 -3.19 2.69
C GLY A 242 -13.98 -2.44 1.44
N GLY A 243 -13.09 -2.08 0.51
CA GLY A 243 -13.42 -1.40 -0.75
C GLY A 243 -13.16 -2.23 -2.01
N ASP A 244 -12.14 -3.09 -2.00
CA ASP A 244 -11.83 -4.02 -3.11
C ASP A 244 -12.80 -5.21 -3.12
N ARG A 245 -13.73 -5.19 -4.07
CA ARG A 245 -14.79 -6.19 -4.25
C ARG A 245 -14.68 -6.98 -5.54
N ASP A 246 -13.72 -6.64 -6.40
CA ASP A 246 -13.44 -7.38 -7.63
C ASP A 246 -13.28 -8.88 -7.31
N GLY A 247 -14.25 -9.68 -7.74
CA GLY A 247 -14.37 -11.11 -7.44
C GLY A 247 -14.12 -11.51 -5.97
N ASN A 248 -14.50 -10.65 -5.03
CA ASN A 248 -14.63 -10.95 -3.61
C ASN A 248 -16.09 -10.71 -3.17
N PRO A 249 -16.96 -11.72 -3.18
CA PRO A 249 -18.39 -11.55 -2.89
C PRO A 249 -18.67 -11.16 -1.43
N TYR A 250 -17.69 -11.30 -0.53
CA TYR A 250 -17.81 -10.95 0.88
C TYR A 250 -17.67 -9.45 1.15
N VAL A 251 -17.11 -8.68 0.20
CA VAL A 251 -17.00 -7.22 0.32
C VAL A 251 -18.30 -6.58 -0.19
N THR A 252 -19.29 -6.57 0.68
CA THR A 252 -20.61 -5.99 0.42
C THR A 252 -20.66 -4.51 0.79
N PRO A 253 -21.67 -3.74 0.34
CA PRO A 253 -21.89 -2.37 0.82
C PRO A 253 -21.96 -2.24 2.35
N VAL A 254 -22.51 -3.25 3.04
CA VAL A 254 -22.57 -3.30 4.51
C VAL A 254 -21.17 -3.39 5.12
N VAL A 255 -20.33 -4.28 4.57
CA VAL A 255 -18.93 -4.45 5.01
C VAL A 255 -18.11 -3.18 4.76
N THR A 256 -18.30 -2.51 3.61
CA THR A 256 -17.67 -1.21 3.34
C THR A 256 -17.99 -0.20 4.44
N ARG A 257 -19.26 -0.10 4.86
CA ARG A 257 -19.69 0.79 5.96
C ARG A 257 -19.11 0.37 7.32
N GLU A 258 -19.05 -0.93 7.61
CA GLU A 258 -18.46 -1.45 8.85
C GLU A 258 -16.98 -1.10 8.97
N VAL A 259 -16.20 -1.36 7.91
CA VAL A 259 -14.76 -1.06 7.89
C VAL A 259 -14.50 0.44 8.06
N MET A 260 -15.35 1.29 7.47
CA MET A 260 -15.26 2.73 7.70
C MET A 260 -15.49 3.13 9.16
N LEU A 261 -16.46 2.52 9.84
CA LEU A 261 -16.70 2.78 11.27
C LEU A 261 -15.49 2.37 12.11
N ILE A 262 -14.89 1.21 11.83
CA ILE A 262 -13.65 0.75 12.49
C ILE A 262 -12.54 1.78 12.29
N GLN A 263 -12.29 2.21 11.05
CA GLN A 263 -11.25 3.19 10.75
C GLN A 263 -11.47 4.52 11.48
N HIS A 264 -12.70 5.04 11.53
CA HIS A 264 -13.02 6.27 12.25
C HIS A 264 -12.88 6.15 13.76
N GLU A 265 -13.31 5.01 14.33
CA GLU A 265 -13.16 4.77 15.75
C GLU A 265 -11.69 4.84 16.16
N HIS A 266 -10.81 4.19 15.39
CA HIS A 266 -9.38 4.17 15.68
C HIS A 266 -8.69 5.49 15.33
N GLY A 267 -9.05 6.15 14.22
CA GLY A 267 -8.52 7.47 13.86
C GLY A 267 -8.85 8.54 14.88
N ILE A 268 -10.09 8.57 15.37
CA ILE A 268 -10.49 9.49 16.44
C ILE A 268 -9.75 9.19 17.74
N ARG A 269 -9.59 7.91 18.13
CA ARG A 269 -8.80 7.54 19.32
C ARG A 269 -7.33 7.96 19.21
N ALA A 270 -6.73 7.84 18.02
CA ALA A 270 -5.37 8.28 17.76
C ALA A 270 -5.24 9.81 17.91
N ALA A 271 -6.22 10.56 17.38
CA ALA A 271 -6.30 12.00 17.58
C ALA A 271 -6.51 12.37 19.07
N GLU A 272 -7.41 11.69 19.78
CA GLU A 272 -7.63 11.88 21.22
C GLU A 272 -6.33 11.69 22.03
N HIS A 273 -5.50 10.69 21.67
CA HIS A 273 -4.23 10.41 22.32
C HIS A 273 -3.22 11.55 22.12
N VAL A 274 -3.07 12.04 20.88
CA VAL A 274 -2.21 13.19 20.60
C VAL A 274 -2.68 14.47 21.32
N LEU A 275 -3.99 14.65 21.47
CA LEU A 275 -4.53 15.76 22.26
C LEU A 275 -4.24 15.62 23.76
N ASP A 276 -4.12 14.40 24.31
CA ASP A 276 -3.68 14.21 25.70
C ASP A 276 -2.25 14.71 25.92
N GLU A 277 -1.34 14.45 24.98
CA GLU A 277 0.01 15.01 25.00
C GLU A 277 -0.04 16.55 24.98
N LEU A 278 -0.80 17.12 24.04
CA LEU A 278 -0.94 18.59 23.93
C LEU A 278 -1.56 19.23 25.18
N ILE A 279 -2.51 18.56 25.83
CA ILE A 279 -3.11 19.03 27.10
C ILE A 279 -2.03 19.14 28.18
N ASN A 280 -1.10 18.18 28.24
CA ASN A 280 -0.03 18.20 29.22
C ASN A 280 1.00 19.30 28.90
N GLU A 281 1.34 19.47 27.62
CA GLU A 281 2.39 20.40 27.18
C GLU A 281 1.98 21.88 27.12
N ILE A 282 0.79 22.22 26.59
CA ILE A 282 0.44 23.63 26.30
C ILE A 282 -0.20 24.32 27.52
N SER A 283 0.64 24.75 28.47
CA SER A 283 0.26 25.37 29.75
C SER A 283 0.27 26.92 29.75
N VAL A 284 0.15 27.56 28.58
CA VAL A 284 0.32 29.02 28.45
C VAL A 284 -0.72 29.78 29.29
N SER A 285 -0.23 30.54 30.28
CA SER A 285 -1.07 31.31 31.20
C SER A 285 -1.41 32.69 30.66
N ARG A 286 -2.69 33.09 30.73
CA ARG A 286 -3.18 34.44 30.37
C ARG A 286 -2.57 35.55 31.21
N ARG A 287 -2.09 35.21 32.41
CA ARG A 287 -1.42 36.16 33.31
C ARG A 287 -0.03 36.56 32.82
N LEU A 288 0.61 35.71 32.04
CA LEU A 288 1.97 35.91 31.56
C LEU A 288 2.03 36.31 30.08
N ARG A 289 1.09 35.81 29.27
CA ARG A 289 1.04 36.05 27.83
C ARG A 289 -0.40 36.30 27.37
N GLY A 290 -0.53 37.11 26.32
CA GLY A 290 -1.81 37.41 25.70
C GLY A 290 -2.44 36.19 25.00
N VAL A 291 -3.71 36.36 24.66
CA VAL A 291 -4.50 35.39 23.89
C VAL A 291 -5.30 36.18 22.89
N SER A 292 -5.39 35.70 21.65
CA SER A 292 -6.19 36.38 20.65
C SER A 292 -7.68 36.42 21.02
N LEU A 293 -8.38 37.46 20.56
CA LEU A 293 -9.82 37.62 20.77
C LEU A 293 -10.59 36.46 20.12
N ASP A 294 -10.18 36.05 18.92
CA ASP A 294 -10.79 34.93 18.18
C ASP A 294 -10.73 33.62 18.99
N LEU A 295 -9.57 33.28 19.57
CA LEU A 295 -9.43 32.08 20.40
C LEU A 295 -10.28 32.19 21.68
N SER A 296 -10.33 33.39 22.29
CA SER A 296 -11.13 33.62 23.48
C SER A 296 -12.63 33.46 23.23
N ALA A 297 -13.12 34.00 22.10
CA ALA A 297 -14.51 33.87 21.68
C ALA A 297 -14.86 32.42 21.33
N SER A 298 -13.99 31.72 20.60
CA SER A 298 -14.14 30.30 20.29
C SER A 298 -14.20 29.44 21.56
N LEU A 299 -13.31 29.69 22.53
CA LEU A 299 -13.31 29.00 23.82
C LEU A 299 -14.59 29.26 24.63
N ALA A 300 -15.05 30.51 24.69
CA ALA A 300 -16.30 30.83 25.39
C ALA A 300 -17.49 30.07 24.78
N GLY A 301 -17.62 30.10 23.44
CA GLY A 301 -18.66 29.36 22.74
C GLY A 301 -18.56 27.84 22.91
N ASP A 302 -17.37 27.28 23.09
CA ASP A 302 -17.19 25.86 23.42
C ASP A 302 -17.65 25.56 24.85
N LEU A 303 -17.33 26.39 25.83
CA LEU A 303 -17.73 26.19 27.24
C LEU A 303 -19.25 26.25 27.42
N ASP A 304 -19.95 27.06 26.63
CA ASP A 304 -21.41 27.13 26.60
C ASP A 304 -22.02 25.88 25.95
N ARG A 305 -21.42 25.41 24.85
CA ARG A 305 -21.94 24.27 24.07
C ARG A 305 -21.55 22.92 24.63
N LEU A 306 -20.57 22.84 25.52
CA LEU A 306 -20.01 21.61 26.11
C LEU A 306 -20.21 21.58 27.64
N PRO A 307 -21.45 21.49 28.14
CA PRO A 307 -21.73 21.39 29.58
C PRO A 307 -21.12 20.14 30.22
N GLU A 308 -20.90 19.08 29.45
CA GLU A 308 -20.29 17.84 29.93
C GLU A 308 -18.76 17.95 30.23
N LEU A 309 -18.12 19.08 29.90
CA LEU A 309 -16.74 19.34 30.33
C LEU A 309 -16.69 19.52 31.85
N ALA A 310 -16.04 18.59 32.55
CA ALA A 310 -15.99 18.56 34.01
C ALA A 310 -15.59 19.92 34.63
N GLU A 311 -16.42 20.39 35.58
CA GLU A 311 -16.27 21.65 36.34
C GLU A 311 -14.83 21.88 36.84
N ARG A 312 -14.18 20.82 37.33
CA ARG A 312 -12.81 20.87 37.83
C ARG A 312 -11.81 21.42 36.82
N PHE A 313 -11.98 21.12 35.53
CA PHE A 313 -11.07 21.57 34.49
C PHE A 313 -11.29 23.04 34.17
N ARG A 314 -12.55 23.50 34.18
CA ARG A 314 -12.88 24.93 34.05
C ARG A 314 -12.22 25.74 35.16
N ARG A 315 -12.22 25.22 36.39
CA ARG A 315 -11.59 25.86 37.55
C ARG A 315 -10.06 25.83 37.50
N VAL A 316 -9.46 24.64 37.28
CA VAL A 316 -8.00 24.46 37.36
C VAL A 316 -7.29 25.09 36.16
N ASN A 317 -7.88 25.06 34.97
CA ASN A 317 -7.29 25.61 33.75
C ASN A 317 -7.91 26.96 33.34
N ALA A 318 -8.58 27.67 34.26
CA ALA A 318 -9.22 28.97 33.99
C ALA A 318 -8.24 29.99 33.39
N GLU A 319 -7.00 29.97 33.89
CA GLU A 319 -5.93 30.85 33.45
C GLU A 319 -5.11 30.27 32.29
N GLU A 320 -5.41 29.05 31.82
CA GLU A 320 -4.67 28.31 30.79
C GLU A 320 -5.58 27.99 29.59
N PRO A 321 -5.96 28.99 28.78
CA PRO A 321 -7.03 28.86 27.79
C PRO A 321 -6.67 27.95 26.63
N TYR A 322 -5.38 27.83 26.29
CA TYR A 322 -4.95 26.88 25.28
C TYR A 322 -5.18 25.45 25.76
N ARG A 323 -4.75 25.12 26.98
CA ARG A 323 -5.03 23.82 27.62
C ARG A 323 -6.53 23.55 27.71
N LEU A 324 -7.31 24.55 28.14
CA LEU A 324 -8.76 24.42 28.26
C LEU A 324 -9.43 24.21 26.88
N LYS A 325 -8.99 24.94 25.84
CA LYS A 325 -9.44 24.74 24.46
C LYS A 325 -9.09 23.34 23.96
N THR A 326 -7.87 22.83 24.21
CA THR A 326 -7.50 21.46 23.82
C THR A 326 -8.41 20.42 24.49
N ARG A 327 -8.81 20.64 25.75
CA ARG A 327 -9.81 19.78 26.42
C ARG A 327 -11.18 19.83 25.75
N CYS A 328 -11.65 21.01 25.33
CA CYS A 328 -12.88 21.16 24.54
C CYS A 328 -12.78 20.40 23.20
N VAL A 329 -11.67 20.56 22.47
CA VAL A 329 -11.40 19.85 21.21
C VAL A 329 -11.43 18.34 21.42
N LYS A 330 -10.78 17.83 22.47
CA LYS A 330 -10.81 16.39 22.81
C LYS A 330 -12.22 15.90 23.13
N LEU A 331 -13.01 16.69 23.86
CA LEU A 331 -14.40 16.35 24.14
C LEU A 331 -15.28 16.32 22.88
N LYS A 332 -15.09 17.27 21.95
CA LYS A 332 -15.75 17.24 20.64
C LYS A 332 -15.40 15.97 19.85
N LEU A 333 -14.16 15.49 19.92
CA LEU A 333 -13.77 14.21 19.33
C LEU A 333 -14.50 13.03 19.97
N ALA A 334 -14.57 12.98 21.30
CA ALA A 334 -15.31 11.93 22.00
C ALA A 334 -16.80 11.93 21.61
N ASN A 335 -17.40 13.11 21.50
CA ASN A 335 -18.78 13.28 21.00
C ASN A 335 -18.91 12.84 19.53
N THR A 336 -17.92 13.14 18.69
CA THR A 336 -17.87 12.68 17.29
C THR A 336 -17.85 11.17 17.22
N ARG A 337 -17.02 10.50 18.02
CA ARG A 337 -16.94 9.05 18.10
C ARG A 337 -18.27 8.43 18.57
N ALA A 338 -18.90 9.00 19.60
CA ALA A 338 -20.21 8.56 20.08
C ALA A 338 -21.32 8.76 19.04
N ARG A 339 -21.31 9.89 18.32
CA ARG A 339 -22.22 10.17 17.20
C ARG A 339 -22.08 9.14 16.09
N LEU A 340 -20.84 8.85 15.67
CA LEU A 340 -20.60 7.87 14.62
C LEU A 340 -21.00 6.46 15.04
N ALA A 341 -20.74 6.05 16.29
CA ALA A 341 -21.18 4.75 16.80
C ALA A 341 -22.71 4.63 16.86
N SER A 342 -23.41 5.68 17.29
CA SER A 342 -24.88 5.69 17.46
C SER A 342 -25.67 6.06 16.19
N GLY A 343 -25.01 6.62 15.17
CA GLY A 343 -25.65 7.03 13.93
C GLY A 343 -26.50 8.31 14.05
N THR A 344 -26.23 9.15 15.05
CA THR A 344 -26.98 10.41 15.25
C THR A 344 -26.51 11.52 14.30
N PRO A 345 -27.35 12.55 14.04
CA PRO A 345 -26.97 13.69 13.22
C PRO A 345 -25.85 14.53 13.86
N HIS A 346 -25.04 15.18 13.02
CA HIS A 346 -24.01 16.12 13.45
C HIS A 346 -24.62 17.35 14.13
N VAL A 347 -24.06 17.76 15.27
CA VAL A 347 -24.45 18.99 15.97
C VAL A 347 -23.27 19.98 15.98
N PRO A 348 -23.35 21.09 15.20
CA PRO A 348 -22.28 22.07 15.11
C PRO A 348 -21.82 22.60 16.47
N GLY A 349 -20.51 22.59 16.69
CA GLY A 349 -19.89 23.05 17.94
C GLY A 349 -19.90 22.04 19.10
N ARG A 350 -20.65 20.94 19.00
CA ARG A 350 -20.62 19.82 19.97
C ARG A 350 -19.76 18.66 19.51
N ASP A 351 -19.70 18.43 18.20
CA ASP A 351 -18.90 17.40 17.55
C ASP A 351 -18.36 17.93 16.21
N TYR A 352 -17.50 17.16 15.54
CA TYR A 352 -16.92 17.51 14.23
C TYR A 352 -17.63 16.77 13.11
N ARG A 353 -17.87 17.45 11.99
CA ARG A 353 -18.37 16.79 10.77
C ARG A 353 -17.26 16.00 10.09
N GLY A 354 -16.05 16.54 10.07
CA GLY A 354 -14.86 15.90 9.52
C GLY A 354 -13.58 16.61 9.96
N SER A 355 -12.44 16.18 9.42
CA SER A 355 -11.12 16.63 9.86
C SER A 355 -10.88 18.12 9.67
N ALA A 356 -11.56 18.76 8.70
CA ALA A 356 -11.43 20.19 8.44
C ALA A 356 -11.82 21.07 9.64
N ASP A 357 -12.90 20.71 10.34
CA ASP A 357 -13.37 21.47 11.51
C ASP A 357 -12.38 21.35 12.68
N LEU A 358 -11.81 20.16 12.88
CA LEU A 358 -10.76 19.91 13.88
C LEU A 358 -9.49 20.71 13.56
N ILE A 359 -9.05 20.66 12.30
CA ILE A 359 -7.87 21.40 11.84
C ILE A 359 -8.08 22.90 12.02
N ALA A 360 -9.28 23.43 11.77
CA ALA A 360 -9.61 24.83 11.99
C ALA A 360 -9.46 25.26 13.48
N ASP A 361 -9.92 24.42 14.41
CA ASP A 361 -9.76 24.68 15.86
C ASP A 361 -8.27 24.68 16.26
N LEU A 362 -7.46 23.77 15.70
CA LEU A 362 -6.02 23.69 15.97
C LEU A 362 -5.23 24.84 15.31
N GLU A 363 -5.57 25.23 14.09
CA GLU A 363 -4.99 26.37 13.39
C GLU A 363 -5.30 27.69 14.11
N LEU A 364 -6.50 27.83 14.68
CA LEU A 364 -6.86 28.97 15.52
C LEU A 364 -5.95 29.07 16.76
N MET A 365 -5.69 27.93 17.42
CA MET A 365 -4.72 27.87 18.52
C MET A 365 -3.31 28.24 18.05
N ARG A 366 -2.89 27.73 16.88
CA ARG A 366 -1.56 27.98 16.29
C ARG A 366 -1.35 29.46 15.97
N ALA A 367 -2.31 30.08 15.29
CA ALA A 367 -2.29 31.50 14.97
C ALA A 367 -2.28 32.37 16.24
N SER A 368 -3.04 31.99 17.26
CA SER A 368 -3.03 32.69 18.55
C SER A 368 -1.66 32.60 19.25
N LEU A 369 -1.04 31.42 19.31
CA LEU A 369 0.30 31.25 19.90
C LEU A 369 1.35 32.07 19.15
N ALA A 370 1.34 32.03 17.81
CA ALA A 370 2.28 32.77 16.99
C ALA A 370 2.22 34.30 17.24
N ARG A 371 1.03 34.84 17.48
CA ARG A 371 0.82 36.26 17.81
C ARG A 371 1.17 36.64 19.25
N ASN A 372 1.34 35.67 20.15
CA ASN A 372 1.47 35.91 21.59
C ASN A 372 2.76 35.30 22.19
N ALA A 373 3.87 35.47 21.48
CA ALA A 373 5.21 35.01 21.89
C ALA A 373 5.34 33.47 22.10
N GLY A 374 4.51 32.69 21.39
CA GLY A 374 4.53 31.22 21.38
C GLY A 374 4.96 30.63 20.03
N GLN A 375 5.82 31.33 19.27
CA GLN A 375 6.17 30.96 17.89
C GLN A 375 6.79 29.56 17.79
N LEU A 376 7.66 29.17 18.73
CA LEU A 376 8.29 27.84 18.72
C LEU A 376 7.26 26.73 18.96
N THR A 377 6.32 26.90 19.89
CA THR A 377 5.23 25.93 20.11
C THR A 377 4.28 25.88 18.90
N ALA A 378 4.02 27.04 18.27
CA ALA A 378 3.16 27.13 17.09
C ALA A 378 3.77 26.45 15.85
N THR A 379 5.10 26.51 15.69
CA THR A 379 5.82 25.95 14.53
C THR A 379 6.37 24.54 14.77
N GLY A 380 6.56 24.16 16.05
CA GLY A 380 6.94 22.82 16.50
C GLY A 380 5.73 21.93 16.75
N LYS A 381 5.52 21.50 18.00
CA LYS A 381 4.54 20.46 18.37
C LYS A 381 3.13 20.70 17.81
N LEU A 382 2.59 21.93 17.87
CA LEU A 382 1.23 22.14 17.37
C LEU A 382 1.14 22.01 15.84
N ALA A 383 2.16 22.45 15.10
CA ALA A 383 2.22 22.24 13.66
C ALA A 383 2.43 20.77 13.30
N GLU A 384 3.23 20.02 14.06
CA GLU A 384 3.36 18.57 13.93
C GLU A 384 1.99 17.89 14.08
N VAL A 385 1.23 18.20 15.14
CA VAL A 385 -0.12 17.64 15.34
C VAL A 385 -1.05 17.97 14.18
N ILE A 386 -1.03 19.20 13.68
CA ILE A 386 -1.86 19.59 12.52
C ILE A 386 -1.44 18.82 11.26
N ARG A 387 -0.14 18.63 11.02
CA ARG A 387 0.36 17.84 9.87
C ARG A 387 -0.10 16.38 9.96
N THR A 388 0.05 15.76 11.13
CA THR A 388 -0.37 14.37 11.34
C THR A 388 -1.87 14.21 11.11
N ILE A 389 -2.70 15.06 11.71
CA ILE A 389 -4.15 15.02 11.49
C ILE A 389 -4.50 15.33 10.03
N SER A 390 -3.77 16.21 9.36
CA SER A 390 -3.99 16.52 7.95
C SER A 390 -3.66 15.35 7.02
N ALA A 391 -2.65 14.54 7.36
CA ALA A 391 -2.22 13.38 6.58
C ALA A 391 -3.16 12.17 6.71
N PHE A 392 -3.69 11.93 7.90
CA PHE A 392 -4.54 10.76 8.20
C PHE A 392 -6.04 11.07 8.26
N GLY A 393 -6.41 12.32 8.53
CA GLY A 393 -7.77 12.71 8.87
C GLY A 393 -8.29 11.99 10.14
N LEU A 394 -9.61 11.98 10.30
CA LEU A 394 -10.29 11.18 11.33
C LEU A 394 -10.52 9.73 10.90
N HIS A 395 -10.18 9.39 9.65
CA HIS A 395 -10.47 8.11 9.02
C HIS A 395 -9.24 7.20 8.85
N LEU A 396 -8.06 7.59 9.34
CA LEU A 396 -6.76 6.93 9.18
C LEU A 396 -6.27 6.80 7.72
N ALA A 397 -7.03 6.12 6.86
CA ALA A 397 -6.67 5.91 5.46
C ALA A 397 -7.89 6.05 4.53
N THR A 398 -7.70 6.76 3.42
CA THR A 398 -8.73 6.93 2.38
C THR A 398 -8.97 5.59 1.67
N MET A 399 -10.22 5.15 1.65
CA MET A 399 -10.60 3.89 1.02
C MET A 399 -10.74 4.05 -0.49
N ASP A 400 -10.10 3.17 -1.25
CA ASP A 400 -10.40 3.00 -2.67
C ASP A 400 -11.46 1.91 -2.84
N VAL A 401 -12.44 2.14 -3.71
CA VAL A 401 -13.43 1.12 -4.09
C VAL A 401 -13.03 0.55 -5.45
N ARG A 402 -13.02 -0.78 -5.61
CA ARG A 402 -12.60 -1.43 -6.86
C ARG A 402 -13.59 -2.50 -7.29
N GLU A 403 -14.01 -2.47 -8.55
CA GLU A 403 -14.92 -3.45 -9.14
C GLU A 403 -14.57 -3.76 -10.60
N HIS A 404 -14.93 -4.95 -11.06
CA HIS A 404 -14.68 -5.40 -12.43
C HIS A 404 -15.59 -4.68 -13.44
N ALA A 405 -15.04 -4.26 -14.59
CA ALA A 405 -15.74 -3.56 -15.67
C ALA A 405 -17.12 -4.19 -16.02
N GLU A 406 -17.14 -5.49 -16.31
CA GLU A 406 -18.36 -6.26 -16.62
C GLU A 406 -19.49 -6.18 -15.57
N ALA A 407 -19.18 -5.98 -14.28
CA ALA A 407 -20.21 -5.82 -13.26
C ALA A 407 -21.07 -4.57 -13.52
N HIS A 408 -20.44 -3.48 -13.97
CA HIS A 408 -21.14 -2.24 -14.34
C HIS A 408 -22.01 -2.45 -15.57
N HIS A 409 -21.49 -3.11 -16.61
CA HIS A 409 -22.26 -3.45 -17.81
C HIS A 409 -23.45 -4.35 -17.49
N ALA A 410 -23.32 -5.28 -16.53
CA ALA A 410 -24.42 -6.12 -16.09
C ALA A 410 -25.54 -5.32 -15.40
N VAL A 411 -25.23 -4.26 -14.65
CA VAL A 411 -26.24 -3.34 -14.09
C VAL A 411 -26.88 -2.53 -15.20
N LEU A 412 -26.09 -1.91 -16.08
CA LEU A 412 -26.60 -1.08 -17.16
C LEU A 412 -27.51 -1.85 -18.12
N ALA A 413 -27.19 -3.12 -18.41
CA ALA A 413 -28.06 -3.99 -19.20
C ALA A 413 -29.47 -4.10 -18.60
N GLN A 414 -29.58 -4.25 -17.28
CA GLN A 414 -30.86 -4.32 -16.57
C GLN A 414 -31.59 -2.97 -16.61
N LEU A 415 -30.87 -1.85 -16.44
CA LEU A 415 -31.45 -0.51 -16.51
C LEU A 415 -31.98 -0.19 -17.91
N TYR A 416 -31.20 -0.39 -18.96
CA TYR A 416 -31.61 -0.12 -20.34
C TYR A 416 -32.74 -1.04 -20.82
N THR A 417 -32.75 -2.31 -20.41
CA THR A 417 -33.88 -3.22 -20.67
C THR A 417 -35.18 -2.67 -20.09
N ARG A 418 -35.12 -2.05 -18.91
CA ARG A 418 -36.30 -1.50 -18.25
C ARG A 418 -36.81 -0.21 -18.91
N VAL A 419 -35.91 0.67 -19.32
CA VAL A 419 -36.27 1.93 -20.00
C VAL A 419 -36.74 1.67 -21.44
N GLY A 420 -36.27 0.61 -22.07
CA GLY A 420 -36.71 0.18 -23.41
C GLY A 420 -36.15 0.99 -24.57
N GLU A 421 -35.11 1.79 -24.34
CA GLU A 421 -34.47 2.62 -25.38
C GLU A 421 -33.50 1.86 -26.28
N VAL A 422 -32.95 0.76 -25.78
CA VAL A 422 -32.03 -0.11 -26.51
C VAL A 422 -32.59 -1.53 -26.44
N PRO A 423 -32.72 -2.25 -27.58
CA PRO A 423 -33.24 -3.61 -27.60
C PRO A 423 -32.43 -4.59 -26.75
N ASP A 424 -31.10 -4.55 -26.87
CA ASP A 424 -30.16 -5.31 -26.04
C ASP A 424 -28.84 -4.56 -25.88
N TYR A 425 -28.58 -4.06 -24.67
CA TYR A 425 -27.34 -3.38 -24.32
C TYR A 425 -26.10 -4.28 -24.48
N ARG A 426 -26.22 -5.58 -24.20
CA ARG A 426 -25.08 -6.50 -24.25
C ARG A 426 -24.68 -6.80 -25.69
N ALA A 427 -25.62 -6.76 -26.62
CA ALA A 427 -25.34 -6.95 -28.05
C ALA A 427 -24.65 -5.75 -28.72
N LEU A 428 -24.64 -4.57 -28.07
CA LEU A 428 -23.96 -3.39 -28.60
C LEU A 428 -22.44 -3.60 -28.69
N SER A 429 -21.84 -3.10 -29.77
CA SER A 429 -20.38 -3.00 -29.88
C SER A 429 -19.81 -2.04 -28.83
N ARG A 430 -18.52 -2.14 -28.52
CA ARG A 430 -17.84 -1.20 -27.59
C ARG A 430 -17.99 0.25 -28.02
N SER A 431 -17.88 0.53 -29.33
CA SER A 431 -18.09 1.87 -29.87
C SER A 431 -19.52 2.36 -29.66
N ASP A 432 -20.52 1.50 -29.93
CA ASP A 432 -21.93 1.88 -29.72
C ASP A 432 -22.25 2.11 -28.24
N ARG A 433 -21.67 1.29 -27.34
CA ARG A 433 -21.76 1.49 -25.89
C ARG A 433 -21.12 2.81 -25.47
N ARG A 434 -19.91 3.11 -25.95
CA ARG A 434 -19.23 4.39 -25.69
C ARG A 434 -20.13 5.56 -26.06
N ASP A 435 -20.68 5.55 -27.28
CA ASP A 435 -21.49 6.64 -27.80
C ASP A 435 -22.83 6.77 -27.05
N LEU A 436 -23.46 5.63 -26.71
CA LEU A 436 -24.67 5.61 -25.87
C LEU A 436 -24.40 6.22 -24.48
N LEU A 437 -23.36 5.75 -23.79
CA LEU A 437 -23.04 6.18 -22.43
C LEU A 437 -22.55 7.63 -22.39
N ALA A 438 -21.83 8.10 -23.41
CA ALA A 438 -21.44 9.50 -23.54
C ALA A 438 -22.65 10.43 -23.73
N ARG A 439 -23.65 10.00 -24.52
CA ARG A 439 -24.93 10.71 -24.65
C ARG A 439 -25.70 10.72 -23.34
N GLU A 440 -25.77 9.58 -22.65
CA GLU A 440 -26.48 9.46 -21.38
C GLU A 440 -25.85 10.36 -20.30
N LEU A 441 -24.53 10.35 -20.18
CA LEU A 441 -23.78 11.21 -19.26
C LEU A 441 -24.01 12.71 -19.53
N SER A 442 -24.16 13.09 -20.79
CA SER A 442 -24.47 14.48 -21.20
C SER A 442 -25.95 14.83 -21.01
N GLY A 443 -26.82 13.83 -20.90
CA GLY A 443 -28.25 14.00 -20.71
C GLY A 443 -28.60 14.59 -19.34
N ARG A 444 -29.84 15.06 -19.21
CA ARG A 444 -30.39 15.59 -17.93
C ARG A 444 -31.44 14.69 -17.30
N ARG A 445 -32.03 13.79 -18.08
CA ARG A 445 -33.01 12.82 -17.58
C ARG A 445 -32.27 11.76 -16.73
N PRO A 446 -32.82 11.34 -15.59
CA PRO A 446 -32.35 10.14 -14.90
C PRO A 446 -32.53 8.92 -15.81
N LEU A 447 -31.55 8.03 -15.84
CA LEU A 447 -31.66 6.74 -16.54
C LEU A 447 -32.60 5.79 -15.79
N SER A 448 -32.61 5.87 -14.46
CA SER A 448 -33.36 4.95 -13.60
C SER A 448 -34.16 5.68 -12.53
N THR A 449 -35.30 5.10 -12.13
CA THR A 449 -35.92 5.44 -10.84
C THR A 449 -35.18 4.70 -9.71
N VAL A 450 -35.34 5.20 -8.47
CA VAL A 450 -34.67 4.62 -7.29
C VAL A 450 -35.09 3.16 -7.03
N ASP A 451 -36.31 2.79 -7.42
CA ASP A 451 -36.92 1.49 -7.14
C ASP A 451 -36.81 0.48 -8.30
N VAL A 452 -35.86 0.64 -9.23
CA VAL A 452 -35.72 -0.33 -10.33
C VAL A 452 -35.34 -1.72 -9.78
N PRO A 453 -36.13 -2.77 -10.08
CA PRO A 453 -35.85 -4.11 -9.61
C PRO A 453 -34.61 -4.68 -10.30
N LEU A 454 -33.48 -4.64 -9.61
CA LEU A 454 -32.23 -5.28 -10.03
C LEU A 454 -32.14 -6.72 -9.47
N THR A 455 -31.34 -7.57 -10.10
CA THR A 455 -30.87 -8.84 -9.51
C THR A 455 -30.06 -8.59 -8.23
N ASP A 456 -29.85 -9.61 -7.38
CA ASP A 456 -29.03 -9.46 -6.16
C ASP A 456 -27.60 -8.97 -6.45
N THR A 457 -26.98 -9.49 -7.50
CA THR A 457 -25.65 -9.03 -7.94
C THR A 457 -25.70 -7.60 -8.48
N GLY A 458 -26.75 -7.25 -9.23
CA GLY A 458 -26.97 -5.87 -9.67
C GLY A 458 -27.16 -4.89 -8.51
N ARG A 459 -27.96 -5.25 -7.50
CA ARG A 459 -28.16 -4.48 -6.26
C ARG A 459 -26.86 -4.28 -5.50
N ARG A 460 -26.04 -5.31 -5.36
CA ARG A 460 -24.73 -5.21 -4.67
C ARG A 460 -23.76 -4.29 -5.39
N THR A 461 -23.73 -4.36 -6.72
CA THR A 461 -22.86 -3.52 -7.57
C THR A 461 -23.32 -2.07 -7.54
N PHE A 462 -24.61 -1.79 -7.79
CA PHE A 462 -25.13 -0.42 -7.79
C PHE A 462 -25.17 0.21 -6.39
N GLY A 463 -25.56 -0.57 -5.37
CA GLY A 463 -25.67 -0.11 -3.99
C GLY A 463 -24.35 0.37 -3.37
N VAL A 464 -23.19 0.02 -3.95
CA VAL A 464 -21.92 0.60 -3.51
C VAL A 464 -21.87 2.09 -3.77
N PHE A 465 -22.36 2.58 -4.91
CA PHE A 465 -22.32 4.01 -5.22
C PHE A 465 -23.16 4.83 -4.23
N GLN A 466 -24.30 4.29 -3.80
CA GLN A 466 -25.08 4.87 -2.70
C GLN A 466 -24.30 4.87 -1.38
N THR A 467 -23.63 3.76 -1.06
CA THR A 467 -22.79 3.65 0.14
C THR A 467 -21.62 4.64 0.12
N ILE A 468 -20.99 4.88 -1.04
CA ILE A 468 -19.96 5.91 -1.22
C ILE A 468 -20.52 7.29 -0.86
N ARG A 469 -21.70 7.63 -1.40
CA ARG A 469 -22.34 8.93 -1.14
C ARG A 469 -22.68 9.10 0.34
N GLU A 470 -23.34 8.11 0.94
CA GLU A 470 -23.70 8.12 2.36
C GLU A 470 -22.45 8.21 3.26
N ALA A 471 -21.38 7.51 2.88
CA ALA A 471 -20.11 7.58 3.58
C ALA A 471 -19.53 9.00 3.54
N GLN A 472 -19.48 9.62 2.36
CA GLN A 472 -18.97 10.99 2.24
C GLN A 472 -19.85 12.01 2.98
N ASP A 473 -21.17 11.85 2.95
CA ASP A 473 -22.10 12.74 3.67
C ASP A 473 -21.97 12.58 5.20
N ARG A 474 -21.66 11.37 5.69
CA ARG A 474 -21.56 11.06 7.13
C ARG A 474 -20.19 11.32 7.73
N PHE A 475 -19.14 10.98 7.00
CA PHE A 475 -17.76 10.94 7.48
C PHE A 475 -16.86 12.02 6.86
N GLY A 476 -17.32 12.67 5.79
CA GLY A 476 -16.58 13.70 5.06
C GLY A 476 -16.11 13.23 3.67
N PRO A 477 -15.81 14.17 2.76
CA PRO A 477 -15.54 13.86 1.35
C PRO A 477 -14.22 13.09 1.10
N GLU A 478 -13.32 13.05 2.07
CA GLU A 478 -11.98 12.48 1.98
C GLU A 478 -11.90 10.97 2.26
N VAL A 479 -13.02 10.35 2.68
CA VAL A 479 -13.04 8.93 3.06
C VAL A 479 -13.01 7.98 1.86
N ILE A 480 -13.55 8.40 0.72
CA ILE A 480 -13.44 7.71 -0.57
C ILE A 480 -13.25 8.76 -1.65
N GLU A 481 -12.19 8.61 -2.44
CA GLU A 481 -11.86 9.55 -3.53
C GLU A 481 -11.74 8.88 -4.90
N SER A 482 -11.35 7.60 -4.94
CA SER A 482 -11.05 6.87 -6.19
C SER A 482 -11.92 5.62 -6.31
N TYR A 483 -12.52 5.46 -7.50
CA TYR A 483 -13.23 4.26 -7.92
C TYR A 483 -12.44 3.59 -9.04
N ILE A 484 -11.90 2.41 -8.78
CA ILE A 484 -11.02 1.68 -9.68
C ILE A 484 -11.85 0.68 -10.50
N ILE A 485 -11.66 0.70 -11.82
CA ILE A 485 -12.30 -0.24 -12.74
C ILE A 485 -11.26 -1.27 -13.19
N SER A 486 -11.35 -2.51 -12.73
CA SER A 486 -10.47 -3.59 -13.16
C SER A 486 -10.90 -4.18 -14.51
N MET A 487 -9.94 -4.76 -15.24
CA MET A 487 -10.10 -5.25 -16.62
C MET A 487 -10.69 -4.17 -17.55
N THR A 488 -10.09 -2.97 -17.54
CA THR A 488 -10.52 -1.88 -18.42
C THR A 488 -9.92 -2.06 -19.81
N LEU A 489 -10.77 -2.39 -20.79
CA LEU A 489 -10.35 -2.61 -22.17
C LEU A 489 -10.68 -1.42 -23.09
N GLY A 490 -11.50 -0.46 -22.62
CA GLY A 490 -11.91 0.68 -23.43
C GLY A 490 -12.69 1.75 -22.67
N VAL A 491 -13.01 2.84 -23.37
CA VAL A 491 -13.71 4.01 -22.81
C VAL A 491 -15.11 3.66 -22.30
N ASP A 492 -15.79 2.69 -22.93
CA ASP A 492 -17.12 2.25 -22.51
C ASP A 492 -17.13 1.64 -21.10
N ASP A 493 -16.06 0.95 -20.70
CA ASP A 493 -15.92 0.39 -19.35
C ASP A 493 -15.85 1.49 -18.28
N VAL A 494 -15.11 2.57 -18.55
CA VAL A 494 -15.00 3.72 -17.65
C VAL A 494 -16.33 4.47 -17.59
N LEU A 495 -16.92 4.78 -18.75
CA LEU A 495 -18.20 5.47 -18.81
C LEU A 495 -19.34 4.68 -18.14
N ALA A 496 -19.28 3.35 -18.17
CA ALA A 496 -20.26 2.51 -17.50
C ALA A 496 -20.30 2.80 -15.99
N ALA A 497 -19.15 2.84 -15.33
CA ALA A 497 -19.06 3.20 -13.91
C ALA A 497 -19.46 4.67 -13.66
N VAL A 498 -19.09 5.60 -14.55
CA VAL A 498 -19.43 7.03 -14.42
C VAL A 498 -20.95 7.25 -14.50
N VAL A 499 -21.65 6.57 -15.41
CA VAL A 499 -23.11 6.65 -15.53
C VAL A 499 -23.78 6.10 -14.27
N LEU A 500 -23.32 4.98 -13.72
CA LEU A 500 -23.87 4.47 -12.45
C LEU A 500 -23.63 5.43 -11.28
N ALA A 501 -22.46 6.08 -11.23
CA ALA A 501 -22.17 7.10 -10.24
C ALA A 501 -23.06 8.34 -10.40
N ARG A 502 -23.44 8.71 -11.63
CA ARG A 502 -24.38 9.79 -11.92
C ARG A 502 -25.76 9.46 -11.34
N GLU A 503 -26.26 8.25 -11.59
CA GLU A 503 -27.56 7.81 -11.07
C GLU A 503 -27.57 7.72 -9.53
N ALA A 504 -26.41 7.53 -8.89
CA ALA A 504 -26.27 7.60 -7.43
C ALA A 504 -26.10 9.03 -6.86
N GLY A 505 -25.98 10.05 -7.72
CA GLY A 505 -25.75 11.44 -7.33
C GLY A 505 -24.32 11.74 -6.88
N LEU A 506 -23.33 10.96 -7.32
CA LEU A 506 -21.91 11.21 -7.07
C LEU A 506 -21.27 12.12 -8.11
N VAL A 507 -21.82 12.14 -9.33
CA VAL A 507 -21.37 13.02 -10.40
C VAL A 507 -22.56 13.71 -11.06
N ASP A 508 -22.35 14.95 -11.45
CA ASP A 508 -23.29 15.73 -12.25
C ASP A 508 -22.50 16.71 -13.11
N VAL A 509 -22.49 16.43 -14.42
CA VAL A 509 -21.79 17.22 -15.43
C VAL A 509 -22.34 18.65 -15.52
N HIS A 510 -23.65 18.85 -15.31
CA HIS A 510 -24.30 20.15 -15.51
C HIS A 510 -24.03 21.11 -14.35
N SER A 511 -23.93 20.59 -13.12
CA SER A 511 -23.50 21.38 -11.95
C SER A 511 -21.98 21.42 -11.77
N GLY A 512 -21.22 20.70 -12.62
CA GLY A 512 -19.78 20.57 -12.47
C GLY A 512 -19.37 19.85 -11.18
N GLN A 513 -20.19 18.91 -10.72
CA GLN A 513 -19.94 18.14 -9.50
C GLN A 513 -19.32 16.78 -9.84
N ALA A 514 -18.20 16.46 -9.21
CA ALA A 514 -17.62 15.12 -9.22
C ALA A 514 -17.06 14.79 -7.84
N ARG A 515 -17.77 13.96 -7.08
CA ARG A 515 -17.41 13.61 -5.71
C ARG A 515 -16.30 12.57 -5.62
N ILE A 516 -16.13 11.75 -6.66
CA ILE A 516 -15.09 10.73 -6.81
C ILE A 516 -14.41 10.83 -8.19
N GLY A 517 -13.20 10.31 -8.30
CA GLY A 517 -12.51 10.09 -9.58
C GLY A 517 -12.59 8.63 -10.02
N PHE A 518 -12.49 8.39 -11.33
CA PHE A 518 -12.53 7.05 -11.93
C PHE A 518 -11.14 6.67 -12.42
N VAL A 519 -10.69 5.47 -12.04
CA VAL A 519 -9.32 5.01 -12.24
C VAL A 519 -9.37 3.76 -13.13
N PRO A 520 -9.10 3.88 -14.44
CA PRO A 520 -8.91 2.69 -15.27
C PRO A 520 -7.67 1.94 -14.80
N LEU A 521 -7.81 0.63 -14.59
CA LEU A 521 -6.72 -0.28 -14.28
C LEU A 521 -6.35 -1.07 -15.53
N LEU A 522 -5.12 -0.87 -16.00
CA LEU A 522 -4.51 -1.54 -17.15
C LEU A 522 -3.68 -2.73 -16.65
N GLU A 523 -4.14 -3.96 -16.91
CA GLU A 523 -3.61 -5.20 -16.34
C GLU A 523 -2.92 -6.09 -17.36
N THR A 524 -3.29 -6.01 -18.64
CA THR A 524 -2.70 -6.81 -19.72
C THR A 524 -1.71 -5.99 -20.56
N PRO A 525 -0.74 -6.62 -21.26
CA PRO A 525 0.14 -5.88 -22.17
C PRO A 525 -0.61 -5.10 -23.25
N ALA A 526 -1.69 -5.68 -23.79
CA ALA A 526 -2.52 -5.01 -24.79
C ALA A 526 -3.20 -3.75 -24.24
N GLU A 527 -3.72 -3.83 -23.01
CA GLU A 527 -4.30 -2.67 -22.30
C GLU A 527 -3.25 -1.60 -22.00
N LEU A 528 -2.03 -2.01 -21.59
CA LEU A 528 -0.93 -1.10 -21.32
C LEU A 528 -0.48 -0.37 -22.59
N ASP A 529 -0.32 -1.08 -23.69
CA ASP A 529 0.07 -0.51 -24.98
C ASP A 529 -1.02 0.45 -25.53
N ALA A 530 -2.30 0.11 -25.34
CA ALA A 530 -3.44 0.96 -25.73
C ALA A 530 -3.78 2.08 -24.70
N GLY A 531 -3.09 2.14 -23.56
CA GLY A 531 -3.44 3.02 -22.45
C GLY A 531 -3.43 4.52 -22.81
N GLY A 532 -2.50 4.93 -23.69
CA GLY A 532 -2.44 6.30 -24.21
C GLY A 532 -3.68 6.67 -25.04
N GLU A 533 -4.09 5.79 -25.96
CA GLU A 533 -5.27 5.98 -26.80
C GLU A 533 -6.55 6.02 -25.96
N LEU A 534 -6.69 5.09 -25.00
CA LEU A 534 -7.82 5.06 -24.06
C LEU A 534 -7.94 6.38 -23.31
N LEU A 535 -6.83 6.90 -22.78
CA LEU A 535 -6.82 8.17 -22.05
C LEU A 535 -7.15 9.36 -22.96
N ASP A 536 -6.63 9.38 -24.20
CA ASP A 536 -6.85 10.45 -25.16
C ASP A 536 -8.32 10.53 -25.56
N ASP A 537 -8.93 9.39 -25.90
CA ASP A 537 -10.34 9.28 -26.25
C ASP A 537 -11.24 9.69 -25.08
N LEU A 538 -10.92 9.22 -23.88
CA LEU A 538 -11.68 9.52 -22.67
C LEU A 538 -11.64 11.02 -22.33
N LEU A 539 -10.47 11.66 -22.39
CA LEU A 539 -10.31 13.10 -22.13
C LEU A 539 -10.85 13.99 -23.26
N SER A 540 -10.99 13.44 -24.47
CA SER A 540 -11.61 14.13 -25.60
C SER A 540 -13.13 14.23 -25.49
N LEU A 541 -13.77 13.41 -24.64
CA LEU A 541 -15.21 13.50 -24.36
C LEU A 541 -15.51 14.72 -23.46
N PRO A 542 -16.29 15.73 -23.92
CA PRO A 542 -16.51 16.96 -23.16
C PRO A 542 -17.12 16.73 -21.77
N ALA A 543 -18.08 15.81 -21.68
CA ALA A 543 -18.75 15.48 -20.43
C ALA A 543 -17.80 14.83 -19.40
N TYR A 544 -16.91 13.93 -19.85
CA TYR A 544 -15.91 13.34 -18.96
C TYR A 544 -14.84 14.37 -18.57
N ARG A 545 -14.37 15.17 -19.53
CA ARG A 545 -13.37 16.23 -19.27
C ARG A 545 -13.85 17.25 -18.23
N SER A 546 -15.15 17.58 -18.20
CA SER A 546 -15.71 18.44 -17.15
C SER A 546 -15.67 17.80 -15.76
N LEU A 547 -15.82 16.48 -15.64
CA LEU A 547 -15.69 15.78 -14.35
C LEU A 547 -14.24 15.81 -13.86
N VAL A 548 -13.27 15.60 -14.77
CA VAL A 548 -11.84 15.72 -14.46
C VAL A 548 -11.51 17.15 -14.01
N ARG A 549 -12.09 18.17 -14.65
CA ARG A 549 -11.93 19.57 -14.23
C ARG A 549 -12.54 19.85 -12.86
N ALA A 550 -13.72 19.31 -12.57
CA ALA A 550 -14.35 19.40 -11.24
C ALA A 550 -13.50 18.77 -10.14
N ARG A 551 -12.60 17.84 -10.50
CA ARG A 551 -11.61 17.20 -9.62
C ARG A 551 -10.24 17.90 -9.62
N GLY A 552 -10.14 19.11 -10.17
CA GLY A 552 -8.89 19.89 -10.17
C GLY A 552 -7.89 19.44 -11.23
N ASP A 553 -8.39 19.00 -12.39
CA ASP A 553 -7.61 18.56 -13.54
C ASP A 553 -6.59 17.46 -13.19
N LEU A 554 -7.06 16.47 -12.42
CA LEU A 554 -6.28 15.30 -12.00
C LEU A 554 -6.96 14.04 -12.52
N GLN A 555 -6.25 13.27 -13.35
CA GLN A 555 -6.66 11.95 -13.80
C GLN A 555 -5.71 10.91 -13.22
N GLU A 556 -6.27 9.90 -12.56
CA GLU A 556 -5.51 8.78 -12.03
C GLU A 556 -5.64 7.57 -12.97
N VAL A 557 -4.55 6.85 -13.22
CA VAL A 557 -4.52 5.61 -14.00
C VAL A 557 -3.74 4.57 -13.21
N MET A 558 -4.28 3.36 -13.09
CA MET A 558 -3.65 2.29 -12.33
C MET A 558 -2.96 1.29 -13.27
N LEU A 559 -1.75 0.85 -12.90
CA LEU A 559 -0.92 -0.07 -13.66
C LEU A 559 -0.81 -1.42 -12.92
N GLY A 560 -1.23 -2.50 -13.57
CA GLY A 560 -1.21 -3.87 -13.06
C GLY A 560 0.09 -4.60 -13.42
N TYR A 561 0.97 -4.79 -12.44
CA TYR A 561 2.26 -5.46 -12.64
C TYR A 561 2.15 -6.99 -12.59
N SER A 562 1.52 -7.53 -11.53
CA SER A 562 1.43 -8.98 -11.33
C SER A 562 0.63 -9.68 -12.43
N ASP A 563 -0.48 -9.06 -12.85
CA ASP A 563 -1.36 -9.64 -13.88
C ASP A 563 -0.70 -9.59 -15.26
N SER A 564 -0.07 -8.47 -15.64
CA SER A 564 0.69 -8.40 -16.91
C SER A 564 1.88 -9.35 -16.93
N ASN A 565 2.58 -9.53 -15.79
CA ASN A 565 3.65 -10.51 -15.67
C ASN A 565 3.13 -11.95 -15.79
N LYS A 566 1.96 -12.27 -15.22
CA LYS A 566 1.34 -13.59 -15.39
C LYS A 566 1.02 -13.89 -16.86
N GLU A 567 0.68 -12.88 -17.65
CA GLU A 567 0.30 -13.08 -19.05
C GLU A 567 1.48 -13.09 -20.03
N ALA A 568 2.50 -12.27 -19.78
CA ALA A 568 3.57 -11.97 -20.73
C ALA A 568 4.99 -12.20 -20.22
N GLY A 569 5.16 -12.54 -18.94
CA GLY A 569 6.46 -12.65 -18.31
C GLY A 569 7.05 -11.30 -17.89
N ILE A 570 8.09 -11.35 -17.06
CA ILE A 570 8.57 -10.18 -16.32
C ILE A 570 9.16 -9.12 -17.25
N THR A 571 9.88 -9.52 -18.29
CA THR A 571 10.56 -8.61 -19.23
C THR A 571 9.56 -7.76 -19.99
N THR A 572 8.61 -8.42 -20.66
CA THR A 572 7.58 -7.77 -21.49
C THR A 572 6.63 -6.95 -20.64
N SER A 573 6.23 -7.45 -19.47
CA SER A 573 5.42 -6.69 -18.50
C SER A 573 6.09 -5.38 -18.10
N GLN A 574 7.34 -5.41 -17.64
CA GLN A 574 8.04 -4.18 -17.21
C GLN A 574 8.28 -3.22 -18.38
N TRP A 575 8.55 -3.75 -19.57
CA TRP A 575 8.75 -2.94 -20.77
C TRP A 575 7.46 -2.26 -21.25
N SER A 576 6.34 -3.00 -21.36
CA SER A 576 5.04 -2.43 -21.69
C SER A 576 4.60 -1.39 -20.66
N ILE A 577 4.84 -1.61 -19.36
CA ILE A 577 4.57 -0.62 -18.32
C ILE A 577 5.42 0.64 -18.51
N HIS A 578 6.69 0.50 -18.86
CA HIS A 578 7.57 1.65 -19.14
C HIS A 578 7.06 2.48 -20.33
N LYS A 579 6.64 1.82 -21.43
CA LYS A 579 6.05 2.46 -22.60
C LYS A 579 4.71 3.13 -22.28
N ALA A 580 3.83 2.43 -21.56
CA ALA A 580 2.51 2.96 -21.16
C ALA A 580 2.63 4.24 -20.33
N GLN A 581 3.57 4.29 -19.37
CA GLN A 581 3.80 5.49 -18.57
C GLN A 581 4.22 6.70 -19.42
N ARG A 582 5.06 6.50 -20.45
CA ARG A 582 5.45 7.56 -21.40
C ARG A 582 4.24 8.05 -22.19
N ALA A 583 3.47 7.13 -22.76
CA ALA A 583 2.28 7.47 -23.55
C ALA A 583 1.22 8.22 -22.71
N LEU A 584 0.92 7.73 -21.51
CA LEU A 584 -0.03 8.36 -20.59
C LEU A 584 0.43 9.76 -20.17
N ARG A 585 1.72 9.96 -19.89
CA ARG A 585 2.30 11.28 -19.58
C ARG A 585 2.08 12.25 -20.75
N ASP A 586 2.42 11.83 -21.96
CA ASP A 586 2.37 12.69 -23.14
C ASP A 586 0.91 13.08 -23.47
N VAL A 587 -0.03 12.14 -23.34
CA VAL A 587 -1.47 12.40 -23.52
C VAL A 587 -2.02 13.30 -22.40
N ALA A 588 -1.65 13.07 -21.14
CA ALA A 588 -2.09 13.93 -20.04
C ALA A 588 -1.62 15.38 -20.25
N ALA A 589 -0.36 15.56 -20.70
CA ALA A 589 0.19 16.85 -21.06
C ALA A 589 -0.56 17.51 -22.23
N LYS A 590 -0.89 16.75 -23.29
CA LYS A 590 -1.71 17.20 -24.43
C LYS A 590 -3.06 17.80 -23.98
N HIS A 591 -3.69 17.23 -22.95
CA HIS A 591 -4.98 17.68 -22.42
C HIS A 591 -4.90 18.69 -21.27
N GLY A 592 -3.69 19.08 -20.86
CA GLY A 592 -3.47 19.95 -19.69
C GLY A 592 -3.99 19.34 -18.38
N VAL A 593 -3.91 18.02 -18.25
CA VAL A 593 -4.35 17.26 -17.08
C VAL A 593 -3.12 16.74 -16.34
N ARG A 594 -3.14 16.81 -15.01
CA ARG A 594 -2.12 16.17 -14.18
C ARG A 594 -2.41 14.68 -14.11
N LEU A 595 -1.40 13.88 -14.42
CA LEU A 595 -1.46 12.44 -14.31
C LEU A 595 -1.03 12.01 -12.90
N ARG A 596 -1.79 11.11 -12.28
CA ARG A 596 -1.34 10.34 -11.12
C ARG A 596 -1.29 8.88 -11.51
N LEU A 597 -0.10 8.30 -11.47
CA LEU A 597 0.06 6.87 -11.65
C LEU A 597 -0.16 6.15 -10.33
N PHE A 598 -1.04 5.15 -10.36
CA PHE A 598 -1.25 4.22 -9.26
C PHE A 598 -0.57 2.88 -9.59
N HIS A 599 0.55 2.62 -8.93
CA HIS A 599 1.31 1.39 -9.10
C HIS A 599 0.70 0.24 -8.28
N GLY A 600 0.18 -0.78 -8.97
CA GLY A 600 -0.42 -1.97 -8.36
C GLY A 600 0.59 -2.97 -7.78
N ARG A 601 0.05 -4.08 -7.26
CA ARG A 601 0.82 -5.18 -6.63
C ARG A 601 1.83 -5.82 -7.59
N GLY A 602 3.01 -6.18 -7.07
CA GLY A 602 4.03 -6.92 -7.82
C GLY A 602 5.04 -6.06 -8.57
N GLY A 603 4.86 -4.73 -8.58
CA GLY A 603 5.86 -3.81 -9.14
C GLY A 603 7.12 -3.75 -8.29
N THR A 604 8.23 -3.38 -8.94
CA THR A 604 9.53 -3.13 -8.30
C THR A 604 9.44 -2.10 -7.17
N VAL A 605 8.51 -1.15 -7.28
CA VAL A 605 8.19 -0.11 -6.28
C VAL A 605 7.46 -0.68 -5.04
N GLY A 606 6.61 -1.70 -5.21
CA GLY A 606 5.73 -2.21 -4.14
C GLY A 606 6.28 -3.42 -3.37
N ARG A 607 7.16 -4.20 -4.01
CA ARG A 607 7.57 -5.54 -3.53
C ARG A 607 8.56 -5.57 -2.37
N GLY A 608 9.17 -4.45 -1.98
CA GLY A 608 10.24 -4.44 -0.98
C GLY A 608 11.45 -5.32 -1.31
N GLY A 609 11.46 -5.99 -2.47
CA GLY A 609 12.49 -6.91 -2.91
C GLY A 609 13.63 -6.23 -3.66
N GLY A 610 13.38 -5.03 -4.19
CA GLY A 610 14.42 -4.11 -4.68
C GLY A 610 14.31 -2.76 -3.95
N PRO A 611 15.31 -1.87 -4.07
CA PRO A 611 15.27 -0.57 -3.41
C PRO A 611 14.12 0.29 -3.98
N THR A 612 13.05 0.50 -3.18
CA THR A 612 11.86 1.32 -3.57
C THR A 612 12.27 2.68 -4.14
N HIS A 613 13.34 3.27 -3.60
CA HIS A 613 13.89 4.56 -4.03
C HIS A 613 14.32 4.52 -5.50
N GLU A 614 15.13 3.52 -5.86
CA GLU A 614 15.65 3.35 -7.21
C GLU A 614 14.52 3.05 -8.19
N ALA A 615 13.54 2.24 -7.79
CA ALA A 615 12.38 1.93 -8.60
C ALA A 615 11.53 3.17 -8.93
N ILE A 616 11.37 4.11 -7.99
CA ILE A 616 10.69 5.40 -8.25
C ILE A 616 11.53 6.25 -9.21
N LEU A 617 12.85 6.33 -8.99
CA LEU A 617 13.74 7.13 -9.84
C LEU A 617 13.95 6.54 -11.25
N ALA A 618 13.71 5.24 -11.42
CA ALA A 618 13.81 4.50 -12.68
C ALA A 618 12.58 4.67 -13.60
N GLN A 619 11.50 5.29 -13.11
CA GLN A 619 10.35 5.64 -13.94
C GLN A 619 10.76 6.60 -15.06
N PRO A 620 10.06 6.62 -16.21
CA PRO A 620 10.37 7.56 -17.28
C PRO A 620 10.32 9.01 -16.79
N PHE A 621 11.17 9.87 -17.35
CA PHE A 621 11.20 11.28 -16.97
C PHE A 621 9.82 11.95 -17.13
N GLY A 622 9.48 12.87 -16.24
CA GLY A 622 8.24 13.64 -16.30
C GLY A 622 6.95 12.86 -16.05
N THR A 623 6.97 11.54 -15.81
CA THR A 623 5.76 10.78 -15.44
C THR A 623 5.33 11.08 -14.00
N LEU A 624 6.30 11.32 -13.13
CA LEU A 624 6.08 11.70 -11.75
C LEU A 624 6.14 13.21 -11.59
N ASP A 625 4.97 13.84 -11.45
CA ASP A 625 4.83 15.27 -11.16
C ASP A 625 4.20 15.49 -9.77
N GLY A 626 4.90 15.04 -8.73
CA GLY A 626 4.53 15.19 -7.33
C GLY A 626 3.48 14.21 -6.81
N ALA A 627 2.69 13.58 -7.66
CA ALA A 627 1.60 12.69 -7.25
C ALA A 627 1.87 11.23 -7.62
N ILE A 628 1.83 10.34 -6.62
CA ILE A 628 1.98 8.89 -6.81
C ILE A 628 1.12 8.11 -5.82
N LYS A 629 0.53 7.02 -6.28
CA LYS A 629 -0.04 5.98 -5.42
C LYS A 629 0.74 4.70 -5.59
N VAL A 630 1.03 4.02 -4.49
CA VAL A 630 1.75 2.74 -4.50
C VAL A 630 1.00 1.76 -3.62
N THR A 631 0.68 0.59 -4.15
CA THR A 631 0.11 -0.48 -3.34
C THR A 631 1.16 -1.06 -2.39
N GLU A 632 0.89 -0.98 -1.09
CA GLU A 632 1.62 -1.74 -0.07
C GLU A 632 1.05 -3.15 0.00
N GLN A 633 1.86 -4.10 -0.45
CA GLN A 633 1.45 -5.49 -0.46
C GLN A 633 1.49 -6.06 0.95
N GLY A 634 0.48 -6.85 1.29
CA GLY A 634 0.38 -7.54 2.58
C GLY A 634 1.72 -8.09 3.04
N GLU A 635 2.32 -8.95 2.21
CA GLU A 635 3.52 -9.75 2.50
C GLU A 635 4.78 -8.97 2.88
N VAL A 636 4.80 -7.66 2.68
CA VAL A 636 5.94 -6.80 3.06
C VAL A 636 5.58 -5.72 4.07
N ILE A 637 4.30 -5.61 4.47
CA ILE A 637 3.87 -4.60 5.45
C ILE A 637 4.57 -4.83 6.78
N SER A 638 4.71 -6.08 7.24
CA SER A 638 5.40 -6.38 8.49
C SER A 638 6.88 -5.99 8.42
N ASP A 639 7.59 -6.31 7.33
CA ASP A 639 8.99 -5.93 7.13
C ASP A 639 9.21 -4.42 7.03
N LYS A 640 8.27 -3.68 6.43
CA LYS A 640 8.36 -2.22 6.27
C LYS A 640 7.95 -1.45 7.51
N TYR A 641 6.91 -1.90 8.21
CA TYR A 641 6.17 -1.06 9.16
C TYR A 641 6.14 -1.58 10.60
N THR A 642 6.63 -2.80 10.90
CA THR A 642 6.59 -3.34 12.28
C THR A 642 7.53 -2.58 13.23
N LEU A 643 8.70 -2.13 12.75
CA LEU A 643 9.63 -1.35 13.57
C LEU A 643 9.56 0.14 13.21
N PRO A 644 9.38 1.08 14.17
CA PRO A 644 9.25 2.50 13.89
C PRO A 644 10.40 3.09 13.07
N VAL A 645 11.63 2.60 13.27
CA VAL A 645 12.80 3.03 12.47
C VAL A 645 12.65 2.62 11.01
N LEU A 646 12.26 1.37 10.75
CA LEU A 646 12.05 0.87 9.39
C LEU A 646 10.85 1.56 8.74
N ALA A 647 9.78 1.79 9.50
CA ALA A 647 8.60 2.50 9.06
C ALA A 647 8.92 3.93 8.64
N LYS A 648 9.67 4.64 9.49
CA LYS A 648 10.16 5.99 9.21
C LYS A 648 11.07 6.00 7.98
N GLU A 649 12.04 5.09 7.93
CA GLU A 649 12.98 4.98 6.80
C GLU A 649 12.22 4.75 5.49
N ASN A 650 11.26 3.83 5.45
CA ASN A 650 10.49 3.52 4.26
C ASN A 650 9.65 4.72 3.77
N LEU A 651 8.99 5.43 4.69
CA LEU A 651 8.22 6.63 4.35
C LEU A 651 9.14 7.76 3.86
N GLU A 652 10.22 8.05 4.58
CA GLU A 652 11.18 9.10 4.24
C GLU A 652 11.83 8.85 2.89
N LEU A 653 12.28 7.61 2.65
CA LEU A 653 12.86 7.15 1.39
C LEU A 653 11.90 7.37 0.22
N THR A 654 10.62 7.02 0.40
CA THR A 654 9.59 7.19 -0.64
C THR A 654 9.36 8.68 -0.93
N VAL A 655 9.19 9.50 0.11
CA VAL A 655 8.98 10.95 -0.03
C VAL A 655 10.18 11.61 -0.71
N ALA A 656 11.40 11.27 -0.31
CA ALA A 656 12.63 11.79 -0.91
C ALA A 656 12.75 11.42 -2.39
N ALA A 657 12.48 10.17 -2.76
CA ALA A 657 12.50 9.72 -4.15
C ALA A 657 11.49 10.49 -5.01
N VAL A 658 10.28 10.72 -4.49
CA VAL A 658 9.23 11.46 -5.20
C VAL A 658 9.61 12.93 -5.36
N LEU A 659 10.10 13.56 -4.29
CA LEU A 659 10.58 14.94 -4.34
C LEU A 659 11.71 15.10 -5.36
N GLN A 660 12.68 14.19 -5.34
CA GLN A 660 13.81 14.16 -6.26
C GLN A 660 13.34 13.97 -7.71
N ALA A 661 12.49 12.98 -8.00
CA ALA A 661 12.01 12.76 -9.36
C ALA A 661 11.16 13.93 -9.88
N THR A 662 10.33 14.54 -9.03
CA THR A 662 9.48 15.69 -9.38
C THR A 662 10.31 16.92 -9.76
N LEU A 663 11.44 17.16 -9.10
CA LEU A 663 12.27 18.34 -9.32
C LEU A 663 13.41 18.13 -10.31
N LEU A 664 14.00 16.93 -10.32
CA LEU A 664 15.26 16.67 -11.03
C LEU A 664 15.11 15.71 -12.21
N HIS A 665 13.95 15.04 -12.36
CA HIS A 665 13.72 14.08 -13.43
C HIS A 665 12.60 14.52 -14.39
N THR A 666 12.55 15.82 -14.69
CA THR A 666 11.56 16.42 -15.60
C THR A 666 11.94 16.29 -17.07
N THR A 667 13.22 16.07 -17.37
CA THR A 667 13.79 15.92 -18.73
C THR A 667 14.58 14.62 -18.84
N PRO A 668 14.74 14.06 -20.06
CA PRO A 668 15.54 12.86 -20.25
C PRO A 668 16.98 13.12 -19.83
N ARG A 669 17.56 12.20 -19.06
CA ARG A 669 18.97 12.31 -18.64
C ARG A 669 19.93 12.10 -19.82
N GLN A 670 19.48 11.33 -20.82
CA GLN A 670 20.29 10.84 -21.92
C GLN A 670 19.80 11.40 -23.27
N PRO A 671 20.66 11.47 -24.29
CA PRO A 671 20.26 11.92 -25.62
C PRO A 671 19.12 11.09 -26.21
N ALA A 672 18.25 11.70 -27.01
CA ALA A 672 17.15 11.00 -27.67
C ALA A 672 17.61 9.82 -28.54
N SER A 673 18.74 9.97 -29.24
CA SER A 673 19.34 8.90 -30.04
C SER A 673 19.77 7.67 -29.22
N ASP A 674 20.23 7.88 -27.98
CA ASP A 674 20.58 6.78 -27.08
C ASP A 674 19.31 6.06 -26.64
N LEU A 675 18.27 6.81 -26.28
CA LEU A 675 16.97 6.25 -25.90
C LEU A 675 16.33 5.46 -27.04
N GLU A 676 16.33 5.97 -28.27
CA GLU A 676 15.80 5.26 -29.44
C GLU A 676 16.55 3.94 -29.68
N ARG A 677 17.89 3.96 -29.57
CA ARG A 677 18.71 2.75 -29.69
C ARG A 677 18.42 1.74 -28.59
N TRP A 678 18.25 2.19 -27.35
CA TRP A 678 17.95 1.33 -26.21
C TRP A 678 16.51 0.79 -26.24
N ASP A 679 15.54 1.59 -26.69
CA ASP A 679 14.15 1.19 -26.91
C ASP A 679 14.12 0.05 -27.94
N ALA A 680 14.81 0.21 -29.08
CA ALA A 680 14.90 -0.83 -30.11
C ALA A 680 15.56 -2.13 -29.59
N ALA A 681 16.61 -2.01 -28.75
CA ALA A 681 17.21 -3.17 -28.12
C ALA A 681 16.26 -3.86 -27.13
N MET A 682 15.52 -3.10 -26.34
CA MET A 682 14.51 -3.64 -25.43
C MET A 682 13.34 -4.29 -26.14
N ASP A 683 12.93 -3.80 -27.31
CA ASP A 683 11.92 -4.46 -28.13
C ASP A 683 12.38 -5.87 -28.55
N VAL A 684 13.64 -6.02 -29.00
CA VAL A 684 14.22 -7.34 -29.32
C VAL A 684 14.24 -8.27 -28.10
N VAL A 685 14.69 -7.75 -26.95
CA VAL A 685 14.73 -8.52 -25.69
C VAL A 685 13.33 -8.92 -25.25
N SER A 686 12.38 -7.99 -25.29
CA SER A 686 10.99 -8.19 -24.89
C SER A 686 10.28 -9.20 -25.79
N ASP A 687 10.42 -9.09 -27.11
CA ASP A 687 9.75 -9.97 -28.06
C ASP A 687 10.20 -11.42 -27.94
N ALA A 688 11.52 -11.64 -27.78
CA ALA A 688 12.07 -12.97 -27.58
C ALA A 688 11.69 -13.54 -26.20
N ALA A 689 11.71 -12.72 -25.14
CA ALA A 689 11.26 -13.14 -23.82
C ALA A 689 9.77 -13.48 -23.80
N PHE A 690 8.93 -12.68 -24.46
CA PHE A 690 7.49 -12.92 -24.60
C PHE A 690 7.21 -14.25 -25.27
N ARG A 691 7.82 -14.51 -26.43
CA ARG A 691 7.65 -15.79 -27.15
C ARG A 691 8.05 -16.98 -26.30
N ALA A 692 9.16 -16.89 -25.58
CA ALA A 692 9.61 -17.95 -24.67
C ALA A 692 8.60 -18.18 -23.53
N TYR A 693 8.15 -17.10 -22.89
CA TYR A 693 7.19 -17.18 -21.80
C TYR A 693 5.84 -17.74 -22.27
N ARG A 694 5.32 -17.27 -23.41
CA ARG A 694 4.09 -17.79 -24.02
C ARG A 694 4.21 -19.26 -24.38
N GLY A 695 5.35 -19.70 -24.91
CA GLY A 695 5.62 -21.11 -25.15
C GLY A 695 5.45 -21.97 -23.90
N LEU A 696 5.89 -21.48 -22.72
CA LEU A 696 5.65 -22.16 -21.45
C LEU A 696 4.17 -22.09 -21.02
N VAL A 697 3.57 -20.89 -20.99
CA VAL A 697 2.22 -20.72 -20.40
C VAL A 697 1.08 -21.26 -21.26
N GLU A 698 1.31 -21.43 -22.56
CA GLU A 698 0.37 -22.05 -23.51
C GLU A 698 0.58 -23.56 -23.66
N ASP A 699 1.63 -24.12 -23.05
CA ASP A 699 1.88 -25.56 -23.09
C ASP A 699 0.68 -26.32 -22.46
N PRO A 700 0.10 -27.31 -23.16
CA PRO A 700 -1.08 -28.04 -22.69
C PRO A 700 -0.83 -28.84 -21.40
N ASP A 701 0.43 -29.22 -21.13
CA ASP A 701 0.82 -30.02 -19.97
C ASP A 701 1.20 -29.15 -18.76
N LEU A 702 1.42 -27.84 -18.95
CA LEU A 702 1.76 -26.91 -17.87
C LEU A 702 0.73 -26.92 -16.72
N PRO A 703 -0.60 -26.91 -16.94
CA PRO A 703 -1.55 -26.96 -15.84
C PRO A 703 -1.34 -28.18 -14.95
N ALA A 704 -1.15 -29.37 -15.53
CA ALA A 704 -0.91 -30.60 -14.78
C ALA A 704 0.43 -30.53 -14.03
N TYR A 705 1.48 -30.05 -14.70
CA TYR A 705 2.78 -29.82 -14.08
C TYR A 705 2.72 -28.84 -12.90
N PHE A 706 2.02 -27.71 -13.06
CA PHE A 706 1.90 -26.68 -12.03
C PHE A 706 1.19 -27.20 -10.78
N TRP A 707 0.08 -27.92 -10.96
CA TRP A 707 -0.66 -28.50 -9.84
C TRP A 707 0.14 -29.59 -9.11
N ALA A 708 0.93 -30.40 -9.84
CA ALA A 708 1.77 -31.43 -9.24
C ALA A 708 3.03 -30.84 -8.54
N SER A 709 3.64 -29.82 -9.13
CA SER A 709 4.91 -29.25 -8.65
C SER A 709 4.74 -28.15 -7.60
N THR A 710 3.52 -27.69 -7.31
CA THR A 710 3.26 -26.58 -6.37
C THR A 710 2.15 -26.92 -5.37
N PRO A 711 2.22 -26.40 -4.13
CA PRO A 711 1.18 -26.62 -3.12
C PRO A 711 -0.05 -25.71 -3.30
N THR A 712 -0.31 -25.22 -4.51
CA THR A 712 -1.32 -24.18 -4.75
C THR A 712 -2.75 -24.66 -4.42
N GLU A 713 -3.06 -25.94 -4.61
CA GLU A 713 -4.36 -26.50 -4.20
C GLU A 713 -4.56 -26.49 -2.68
N LEU A 714 -3.47 -26.72 -1.93
CA LEU A 714 -3.50 -26.68 -0.48
C LEU A 714 -3.77 -25.26 0.02
N LEU A 715 -3.24 -24.23 -0.67
CA LEU A 715 -3.46 -22.82 -0.31
C LEU A 715 -4.95 -22.45 -0.33
N GLY A 716 -5.71 -22.93 -1.31
CA GLY A 716 -7.15 -22.69 -1.39
C GLY A 716 -7.96 -23.28 -0.23
N SER A 717 -7.40 -24.31 0.42
CA SER A 717 -7.97 -24.98 1.59
C SER A 717 -7.57 -24.32 2.92
N LEU A 718 -6.63 -23.38 2.92
CA LEU A 718 -6.18 -22.68 4.13
C LEU A 718 -6.99 -21.41 4.42
N ASN A 719 -7.09 -21.06 5.70
CA ASN A 719 -7.84 -19.89 6.20
C ASN A 719 -6.99 -18.61 6.24
N ILE A 720 -6.35 -18.25 5.12
CA ILE A 720 -5.35 -17.17 5.10
C ILE A 720 -5.96 -15.80 4.78
N GLY A 721 -6.94 -15.74 3.86
CA GLY A 721 -7.56 -14.47 3.46
C GLY A 721 -9.07 -14.60 3.19
N SER A 722 -9.78 -13.48 3.20
CA SER A 722 -11.22 -13.42 2.97
C SER A 722 -11.61 -13.80 1.52
N ARG A 723 -10.73 -13.50 0.55
CA ARG A 723 -10.98 -13.66 -0.89
C ARG A 723 -10.76 -15.11 -1.37
N PRO A 724 -11.65 -15.67 -2.21
CA PRO A 724 -11.44 -16.98 -2.84
C PRO A 724 -10.22 -17.03 -3.78
N ALA A 725 -9.51 -18.17 -3.81
CA ALA A 725 -8.29 -18.36 -4.60
C ALA A 725 -8.52 -18.50 -6.12
N LYS A 726 -9.69 -19.00 -6.54
CA LYS A 726 -10.09 -19.17 -7.97
C LYS A 726 -11.31 -18.31 -8.30
N ARG A 727 -11.47 -17.95 -9.58
CA ARG A 727 -12.71 -17.30 -10.07
C ARG A 727 -13.82 -18.37 -10.15
N PRO A 728 -15.10 -18.05 -9.83
CA PRO A 728 -16.19 -19.04 -9.76
C PRO A 728 -16.46 -19.82 -11.06
N ASP A 729 -16.15 -19.23 -12.21
CA ASP A 729 -16.56 -19.73 -13.54
C ASP A 729 -15.41 -20.28 -14.40
N SER A 730 -14.22 -20.48 -13.81
CA SER A 730 -13.08 -21.03 -14.54
C SER A 730 -12.94 -22.52 -14.30
N GLY A 731 -12.90 -23.33 -15.37
CA GLY A 731 -12.64 -24.77 -15.30
C GLY A 731 -11.27 -25.14 -14.69
N ALA A 732 -10.82 -26.38 -14.87
CA ALA A 732 -9.61 -26.91 -14.24
C ALA A 732 -8.26 -26.27 -14.71
N GLY A 733 -8.28 -25.36 -15.68
CA GLY A 733 -7.09 -24.73 -16.26
C GLY A 733 -6.53 -23.51 -15.49
N LEU A 734 -5.34 -23.06 -15.88
CA LEU A 734 -4.61 -21.94 -15.24
C LEU A 734 -5.17 -20.53 -15.58
N SER A 735 -6.03 -20.43 -16.59
CA SER A 735 -6.69 -19.16 -16.97
C SER A 735 -7.55 -18.59 -15.83
N GLY A 736 -8.13 -19.47 -15.01
CA GLY A 736 -8.90 -19.12 -13.82
C GLY A 736 -8.10 -18.70 -12.59
N LEU A 737 -6.81 -19.02 -12.57
CA LEU A 737 -5.94 -18.78 -11.42
C LEU A 737 -5.61 -17.29 -11.34
N ARG A 738 -5.73 -16.69 -10.16
CA ARG A 738 -5.34 -15.28 -9.97
C ARG A 738 -3.81 -15.15 -9.89
N ALA A 739 -3.29 -13.93 -10.11
CA ALA A 739 -1.84 -13.68 -10.06
C ALA A 739 -1.19 -14.00 -8.69
N ILE A 740 -1.91 -13.83 -7.58
CA ILE A 740 -1.38 -14.13 -6.23
C ILE A 740 -1.12 -15.64 -6.04
N PRO A 741 -2.10 -16.55 -6.20
CA PRO A 741 -1.84 -17.99 -6.16
C PRO A 741 -0.79 -18.45 -7.17
N TRP A 742 -0.77 -17.86 -8.37
CA TRP A 742 0.23 -18.16 -9.40
C TRP A 742 1.66 -17.90 -8.90
N VAL A 743 1.95 -16.69 -8.45
CA VAL A 743 3.26 -16.32 -7.89
C VAL A 743 3.58 -17.15 -6.65
N PHE A 744 2.61 -17.34 -5.76
CA PHE A 744 2.80 -18.07 -4.51
C PHE A 744 3.20 -19.53 -4.77
N GLY A 745 2.50 -20.23 -5.67
CA GLY A 745 2.79 -21.61 -6.02
C GLY A 745 4.25 -21.82 -6.44
N TRP A 746 4.72 -21.01 -7.39
CA TRP A 746 6.11 -21.04 -7.86
C TRP A 746 7.12 -20.62 -6.79
N THR A 747 6.73 -19.75 -5.87
CA THR A 747 7.59 -19.32 -4.76
C THR A 747 7.80 -20.46 -3.77
N GLN A 748 6.74 -21.22 -3.44
CA GLN A 748 6.84 -22.35 -2.51
C GLN A 748 7.69 -23.50 -3.07
N SER A 749 7.57 -23.80 -4.36
CA SER A 749 8.39 -24.83 -5.01
C SER A 749 9.81 -24.37 -5.34
N ARG A 750 10.19 -23.13 -4.98
CA ARG A 750 11.49 -22.49 -5.21
C ARG A 750 11.93 -22.41 -6.67
N GLN A 751 11.02 -22.65 -7.62
CA GLN A 751 11.23 -22.45 -9.05
C GLN A 751 11.16 -20.96 -9.42
N ILE A 752 10.24 -20.21 -8.79
CA ILE A 752 10.05 -18.76 -8.95
C ILE A 752 9.98 -18.32 -10.43
N VAL A 753 9.35 -19.14 -11.29
CA VAL A 753 9.20 -18.92 -12.74
C VAL A 753 8.77 -17.47 -13.08
N PRO A 754 7.78 -16.85 -12.41
CA PRO A 754 7.36 -15.48 -12.73
C PRO A 754 8.40 -14.39 -12.43
N GLY A 755 9.51 -14.73 -11.76
CA GLY A 755 10.56 -13.79 -11.38
C GLY A 755 11.69 -13.65 -12.40
N TRP A 756 11.84 -14.60 -13.33
CA TRP A 756 13.03 -14.64 -14.21
C TRP A 756 12.83 -15.34 -15.56
N PHE A 757 11.78 -16.16 -15.74
CA PHE A 757 11.61 -16.95 -16.96
C PHE A 757 11.48 -16.05 -18.20
N GLY A 758 12.16 -16.43 -19.28
CA GLY A 758 12.22 -15.67 -20.54
C GLY A 758 13.29 -14.57 -20.60
N VAL A 759 13.79 -14.08 -19.46
CA VAL A 759 14.81 -13.01 -19.42
C VAL A 759 16.10 -13.43 -20.14
N GLY A 760 16.61 -14.62 -19.82
CA GLY A 760 17.83 -15.15 -20.43
C GLY A 760 17.71 -15.30 -21.96
N THR A 761 16.57 -15.79 -22.44
CA THR A 761 16.26 -15.92 -23.87
C THR A 761 16.22 -14.56 -24.56
N GLY A 762 15.61 -13.55 -23.94
CA GLY A 762 15.58 -12.19 -24.47
C GLY A 762 16.98 -11.57 -24.59
N LEU A 763 17.80 -11.70 -23.54
CA LEU A 763 19.18 -11.18 -23.55
C LEU A 763 20.06 -11.91 -24.57
N ALA A 764 19.87 -13.22 -24.74
CA ALA A 764 20.58 -14.00 -25.76
C ALA A 764 20.21 -13.54 -27.18
N ALA A 765 18.93 -13.35 -27.47
CA ALA A 765 18.46 -12.89 -28.78
C ALA A 765 19.04 -11.51 -29.15
N ALA A 766 19.10 -10.57 -28.21
CA ALA A 766 19.74 -9.27 -28.45
C ALA A 766 21.25 -9.38 -28.70
N ARG A 767 21.95 -10.30 -28.02
CA ARG A 767 23.38 -10.57 -28.31
C ARG A 767 23.58 -11.16 -29.70
N GLU A 768 22.74 -12.11 -30.10
CA GLU A 768 22.76 -12.72 -31.44
C GLU A 768 22.45 -11.68 -32.54
N ALA A 769 21.61 -10.69 -32.24
CA ALA A 769 21.33 -9.56 -33.12
C ALA A 769 22.48 -8.51 -33.16
N GLY A 770 23.61 -8.74 -32.50
CA GLY A 770 24.75 -7.83 -32.46
C GLY A 770 24.60 -6.65 -31.49
N LEU A 771 23.61 -6.68 -30.59
CA LEU A 771 23.31 -5.59 -29.64
C LEU A 771 24.01 -5.76 -28.28
N GLY A 772 25.01 -6.64 -28.17
CA GLY A 772 25.70 -6.92 -26.91
C GLY A 772 26.33 -5.69 -26.24
N GLU A 773 26.99 -4.84 -27.03
CA GLU A 773 27.55 -3.57 -26.54
C GLU A 773 26.45 -2.59 -26.11
N VAL A 774 25.30 -2.60 -26.78
CA VAL A 774 24.15 -1.76 -26.41
C VAL A 774 23.58 -2.20 -25.07
N LEU A 775 23.50 -3.51 -24.79
CA LEU A 775 23.08 -4.02 -23.48
C LEU A 775 24.04 -3.63 -22.35
N ALA A 776 25.35 -3.68 -22.60
CA ALA A 776 26.36 -3.26 -21.63
C ALA A 776 26.23 -1.75 -21.33
N ASP A 777 26.01 -0.96 -22.37
CA ASP A 777 25.76 0.48 -22.28
C ASP A 777 24.48 0.81 -21.50
N MET A 778 23.37 0.11 -21.80
CA MET A 778 22.11 0.21 -21.05
C MET A 778 22.32 -0.11 -19.57
N HIS A 779 23.07 -1.16 -19.23
CA HIS A 779 23.34 -1.53 -17.84
C HIS A 779 24.19 -0.49 -17.11
N GLN A 780 25.04 0.27 -17.80
CA GLN A 780 25.86 1.31 -17.17
C GLN A 780 25.13 2.64 -17.03
N ARG A 781 24.27 3.00 -18.00
CA ARG A 781 23.74 4.37 -18.14
C ARG A 781 22.22 4.47 -18.08
N TRP A 782 21.47 3.37 -18.12
CA TRP A 782 20.01 3.40 -18.09
C TRP A 782 19.44 2.80 -16.81
N GLN A 783 18.94 3.70 -15.95
CA GLN A 783 18.43 3.33 -14.63
C GLN A 783 17.27 2.31 -14.68
N PHE A 784 16.40 2.38 -15.70
CA PHE A 784 15.34 1.39 -15.90
C PHE A 784 15.93 -0.02 -16.05
N PHE A 785 16.93 -0.19 -16.92
CA PHE A 785 17.53 -1.50 -17.20
C PHE A 785 18.34 -2.02 -16.00
N GLN A 786 19.05 -1.14 -15.30
CA GLN A 786 19.73 -1.46 -14.03
C GLN A 786 18.75 -2.01 -12.99
N THR A 787 17.67 -1.27 -12.73
CA THR A 787 16.66 -1.69 -11.75
C THR A 787 15.96 -2.97 -12.21
N PHE A 788 15.66 -3.12 -13.50
CA PHE A 788 15.08 -4.36 -14.04
C PHE A 788 15.97 -5.58 -13.74
N LEU A 789 17.26 -5.52 -14.10
CA LEU A 789 18.20 -6.62 -13.88
C LEU A 789 18.44 -6.89 -12.38
N SER A 790 18.56 -5.85 -11.55
CA SER A 790 18.69 -6.01 -10.09
C SER A 790 17.49 -6.75 -9.48
N ASN A 791 16.27 -6.49 -9.96
CA ASN A 791 15.09 -7.22 -9.50
C ASN A 791 15.10 -8.69 -9.95
N VAL A 792 15.55 -8.98 -11.17
CA VAL A 792 15.72 -10.36 -11.65
C VAL A 792 16.78 -11.09 -10.85
N GLU A 793 17.92 -10.46 -10.58
CA GLU A 793 19.02 -11.02 -9.76
C GLU A 793 18.54 -11.41 -8.36
N MET A 794 17.74 -10.56 -7.72
CA MET A 794 17.16 -10.85 -6.40
C MET A 794 16.16 -12.02 -6.44
N MET A 795 15.40 -12.20 -7.52
CA MET A 795 14.52 -13.36 -7.70
C MET A 795 15.32 -14.64 -7.94
N LEU A 796 16.40 -14.57 -8.72
CA LEU A 796 17.32 -15.68 -8.94
C LEU A 796 18.01 -16.10 -7.64
N ALA A 797 18.43 -15.15 -6.80
CA ALA A 797 19.02 -15.44 -5.48
C ALA A 797 18.05 -16.17 -4.53
N LYS A 798 16.74 -16.04 -4.73
CA LYS A 798 15.70 -16.76 -3.98
C LYS A 798 15.32 -18.10 -4.61
N THR A 799 15.65 -18.31 -5.89
CA THR A 799 15.40 -19.56 -6.61
C THR A 799 16.37 -20.63 -6.13
N ASP A 800 15.88 -21.83 -5.87
CA ASP A 800 16.71 -22.96 -5.44
C ASP A 800 16.40 -24.17 -6.32
N LEU A 801 17.26 -24.43 -7.30
CA LEU A 801 17.08 -25.51 -8.26
C LEU A 801 17.20 -26.89 -7.61
N SER A 802 17.92 -27.02 -6.48
CA SER A 802 18.02 -28.29 -5.77
C SER A 802 16.68 -28.65 -5.12
N ILE A 803 16.05 -27.68 -4.46
CA ILE A 803 14.71 -27.85 -3.89
C ILE A 803 13.69 -28.05 -5.01
N ALA A 804 13.72 -27.24 -6.07
CA ALA A 804 12.82 -27.37 -7.20
C ALA A 804 12.89 -28.77 -7.85
N THR A 805 14.09 -29.26 -8.12
CA THR A 805 14.33 -30.60 -8.70
C THR A 805 13.69 -31.67 -7.81
N ARG A 806 13.86 -31.58 -6.49
CA ARG A 806 13.25 -32.54 -5.57
C ARG A 806 11.72 -32.50 -5.58
N TYR A 807 11.10 -31.31 -5.68
CA TYR A 807 9.65 -31.21 -5.87
C TYR A 807 9.21 -31.92 -7.15
N VAL A 808 9.93 -31.70 -8.26
CA VAL A 808 9.64 -32.31 -9.57
C VAL A 808 9.81 -33.82 -9.53
N GLU A 809 10.98 -34.32 -9.11
CA GLU A 809 11.28 -35.77 -9.09
C GLU A 809 10.35 -36.55 -8.15
N THR A 810 9.89 -35.93 -7.06
CA THR A 810 9.05 -36.58 -6.05
C THR A 810 7.56 -36.53 -6.39
N LEU A 811 7.07 -35.41 -6.93
CA LEU A 811 5.62 -35.15 -7.06
C LEU A 811 5.13 -35.13 -8.52
N VAL A 812 6.01 -34.84 -9.48
CA VAL A 812 5.62 -34.66 -10.88
C VAL A 812 5.79 -35.98 -11.66
N PRO A 813 4.72 -36.46 -12.32
CA PRO A 813 4.77 -37.58 -13.27
C PRO A 813 5.88 -37.41 -14.31
N GLU A 814 6.55 -38.51 -14.68
CA GLU A 814 7.73 -38.49 -15.55
C GLU A 814 7.45 -37.86 -16.93
N ASP A 815 6.25 -38.11 -17.47
CA ASP A 815 5.75 -37.54 -18.72
C ASP A 815 5.63 -36.01 -18.69
N LEU A 816 5.41 -35.41 -17.51
CA LEU A 816 5.28 -33.96 -17.34
C LEU A 816 6.61 -33.25 -17.01
N ARG A 817 7.70 -33.98 -16.80
CA ARG A 817 8.99 -33.38 -16.37
C ARG A 817 9.65 -32.52 -17.44
N HIS A 818 9.27 -32.69 -18.71
CA HIS A 818 9.83 -31.95 -19.84
C HIS A 818 9.50 -30.44 -19.82
N ILE A 819 8.52 -30.01 -19.01
CA ILE A 819 8.04 -28.61 -18.97
C ILE A 819 9.12 -27.64 -18.49
N LEU A 820 9.93 -28.04 -17.51
CA LEU A 820 11.06 -27.26 -16.96
C LEU A 820 12.30 -28.12 -16.67
N GLY A 821 12.35 -29.35 -17.22
CA GLY A 821 13.40 -30.34 -16.99
C GLY A 821 14.56 -30.32 -17.97
#